data_AF-A0A973X8M7-F1
#
_entry.id   AF-A0A973X8M7-F1
#
_cell.length_a   1.000
_cell.length_b   1.000
_cell.length_c   1.000
_cell.angle_alpha   90.00
_cell.angle_beta   90.00
_cell.angle_gamma   90.00
#
_symmetry.space_group_name_H-M   'P 1'
#
loop_
_entity.id
_entity.type
_entity.pdbx_description
1 polymer ?
#
loop_
_entity_poly.entity_id
_entity_poly.type
_entity_poly.pdbx_seq_one_letter_code
_entity_poly.pdbx_strand_id
1 'polypeptide(L)'
;MAQAFGLTDLVTANVVATNGGSFNATDGTSNAEKYGAVLAALSGVDKLNGGDMQATIDQLVAKISVTGSSATLDDTAKYAISAGAKTAAAASNAPTGLTESVAGTVQISATTTAQTGMTLIGAYAAGSSAPAPATFDYANANITGIDSAVKLQLINDLVHARAATDVDSAAKLQVFADAVSAMISCAAGAAAPTLAQFQALGISGLSADNLAVINAAIAATADNGSAVDTLAELQTLVTSRAQAMTDAIHSISLTAQVNSANDTNTFVSTYSDAGVTGVTAGNLGAMNSALNSAAVLGTSVDTVAEIQALVDAYKAILDGADGIANGNASASSAQLATIGVTGVSAATASLLGTAADALSSTAVDTFVKLQALAATASAVIASAGGATPATLAQLTALGISGATSGNLQAVQAAIAATADDGSGVDTRAELQAVVSAVVAISAISSAAQSNSASASGPAASLYTDAGVGGVNAANLAAINDALNSSAVNAASVDTTAEIQTLVTAYQTILAGADGTANGNASASAAQYASIGVTGVSSTSASLLDSVTDRLAASAVDSVAEVQALASAALAVVNTPAGGAAPNLAQLQTLGVTGVTAGNLSAVQHAMANTASNGTGVDTLAELQALATGAAGALATLSTAAQQNTASAATTPESVYAAAGVTGVTSSNVAAINGALNSSAVVGASVSGYEGLQALVDAYKAILASADGVDNVATAANPAPGQYGLIGVAGVDSATKSSLLGDVIDRLPATAVDSVPEVQALADTVAAVLNAAAGGTAPTLAQLQALGVSGASSSNLAAVQAAIAATADDGTGVDTFAELQAVVSAVVAQIAGLSSIVAYAQANGGTVPTMQTYLDAQITGVGNGSILASVNDALASANVTGTSVDSIAKLQFLVNAYNAIRASAD
;
A
#
# COMPACT_ATOMS: atom_id res chain seq x y z
N MET A 1 17.76 -89.78 -59.29
CA MET A 1 17.06 -88.76 -58.48
C MET A 1 17.40 -87.34 -58.91
N ALA A 2 18.69 -86.93 -58.97
CA ALA A 2 19.10 -85.59 -59.44
C ALA A 2 18.45 -85.15 -60.78
N GLN A 3 18.42 -86.07 -61.75
CA GLN A 3 17.84 -85.83 -63.08
C GLN A 3 16.34 -85.50 -63.05
N ALA A 4 15.59 -85.98 -62.05
CA ALA A 4 14.17 -85.67 -61.92
C ALA A 4 13.92 -84.17 -61.70
N PHE A 5 14.88 -83.49 -61.06
CA PHE A 5 14.85 -82.06 -60.79
C PHE A 5 15.74 -81.27 -61.76
N GLY A 6 16.09 -81.83 -62.93
CA GLY A 6 16.93 -81.14 -63.92
C GLY A 6 18.39 -80.93 -63.48
N LEU A 7 18.85 -81.67 -62.46
CA LEU A 7 20.20 -81.61 -61.93
C LEU A 7 21.06 -82.77 -62.45
N THR A 8 22.34 -82.50 -62.64
CA THR A 8 23.34 -83.50 -63.10
C THR A 8 23.98 -84.27 -61.94
N ASP A 9 24.12 -83.63 -60.77
CA ASP A 9 24.64 -84.24 -59.54
C ASP A 9 24.07 -83.54 -58.29
N LEU A 10 23.87 -84.32 -57.21
CA LEU A 10 23.44 -83.88 -55.87
C LEU A 10 24.53 -84.04 -54.80
N VAL A 11 25.55 -84.86 -55.05
CA VAL A 11 26.53 -85.28 -54.02
C VAL A 11 27.73 -84.34 -53.95
N THR A 12 28.19 -83.81 -55.10
CA THR A 12 29.38 -82.93 -55.16
C THR A 12 29.07 -81.48 -55.54
N ALA A 13 27.80 -81.14 -55.76
CA ALA A 13 27.38 -79.81 -56.15
C ALA A 13 27.30 -78.86 -54.94
N ASN A 14 28.10 -77.79 -54.94
CA ASN A 14 27.95 -76.70 -53.98
C ASN A 14 26.67 -75.91 -54.28
N VAL A 15 25.76 -75.78 -53.32
CA VAL A 15 24.51 -75.03 -53.48
C VAL A 15 24.79 -73.53 -53.57
N VAL A 16 24.24 -72.84 -54.58
CA VAL A 16 24.20 -71.36 -54.62
C VAL A 16 22.85 -70.89 -54.08
N ALA A 17 22.85 -70.19 -52.94
CA ALA A 17 21.62 -69.65 -52.36
C ALA A 17 21.01 -68.56 -53.25
N THR A 18 19.70 -68.62 -53.46
CA THR A 18 18.96 -67.69 -54.33
C THR A 18 18.93 -66.26 -53.77
N ASN A 19 19.03 -66.09 -52.45
CA ASN A 19 19.02 -64.79 -51.76
C ASN A 19 20.43 -64.22 -51.49
N GLY A 20 21.49 -64.89 -51.92
CA GLY A 20 22.89 -64.53 -51.60
C GLY A 20 23.58 -63.61 -52.62
N GLY A 21 22.84 -63.01 -53.56
CA GLY A 21 23.36 -62.12 -54.61
C GLY A 21 24.23 -62.77 -55.69
N SER A 22 24.55 -64.07 -55.55
CA SER A 22 25.37 -64.83 -56.48
C SER A 22 24.57 -65.65 -57.50
N PHE A 23 23.23 -65.70 -57.34
CA PHE A 23 22.33 -66.34 -58.29
C PHE A 23 22.00 -65.37 -59.42
N ASN A 24 22.22 -65.78 -60.66
CA ASN A 24 21.89 -65.01 -61.84
C ASN A 24 21.10 -65.86 -62.86
N ALA A 25 19.82 -65.53 -63.07
CA ALA A 25 19.02 -66.24 -64.06
C ALA A 25 19.32 -65.80 -65.51
N THR A 26 20.10 -64.73 -65.72
CA THR A 26 20.26 -64.07 -67.03
C THR A 26 21.50 -64.51 -67.83
N ASP A 27 22.51 -65.10 -67.19
CA ASP A 27 23.73 -65.61 -67.84
C ASP A 27 23.69 -67.13 -68.13
N GLY A 28 22.58 -67.79 -67.77
CA GLY A 28 22.36 -69.22 -67.90
C GLY A 28 22.74 -69.96 -66.62
N THR A 29 21.80 -70.70 -66.05
CA THR A 29 21.97 -71.26 -64.71
C THR A 29 22.90 -72.47 -64.66
N SER A 30 23.94 -72.36 -63.83
CA SER A 30 24.83 -73.47 -63.48
C SER A 30 24.10 -74.57 -62.72
N ASN A 31 24.69 -75.77 -62.62
CA ASN A 31 24.11 -76.87 -61.83
C ASN A 31 23.95 -76.50 -60.34
N ALA A 32 24.83 -75.64 -59.82
CA ALA A 32 24.81 -75.14 -58.45
C ALA A 32 23.65 -74.15 -58.19
N GLU A 33 23.37 -73.25 -59.13
CA GLU A 33 22.24 -72.30 -59.09
C GLU A 33 20.90 -73.00 -59.31
N LYS A 34 20.84 -73.99 -60.20
CA LYS A 34 19.66 -74.85 -60.36
C LYS A 34 19.34 -75.59 -59.07
N TYR A 35 20.36 -76.09 -58.36
CA TYR A 35 20.17 -76.78 -57.10
C TYR A 35 19.57 -75.83 -56.04
N GLY A 36 20.11 -74.63 -55.88
CA GLY A 36 19.55 -73.62 -54.98
C GLY A 36 18.15 -73.15 -55.36
N ALA A 37 17.87 -72.97 -56.65
CA ALA A 37 16.55 -72.58 -57.16
C ALA A 37 15.49 -73.65 -56.89
N VAL A 38 15.82 -74.93 -57.07
CA VAL A 38 14.93 -76.05 -56.72
C VAL A 38 14.69 -76.10 -55.20
N LEU A 39 15.71 -75.90 -54.37
CA LEU A 39 15.54 -75.86 -52.92
C LEU A 39 14.64 -74.69 -52.47
N ALA A 40 14.79 -73.51 -53.08
CA ALA A 40 13.91 -72.37 -52.83
C ALA A 40 12.46 -72.67 -53.27
N ALA A 41 12.28 -73.31 -54.43
CA ALA A 41 10.95 -73.73 -54.87
C ALA A 41 10.33 -74.74 -53.90
N LEU A 42 11.09 -75.72 -53.42
CA LEU A 42 10.62 -76.69 -52.43
C LEU A 42 10.30 -76.04 -51.08
N SER A 43 11.05 -75.02 -50.64
CA SER A 43 10.66 -74.25 -49.45
C SER A 43 9.37 -73.46 -49.66
N GLY A 44 9.10 -73.03 -50.89
CA GLY A 44 7.82 -72.45 -51.26
C GLY A 44 6.67 -73.47 -51.27
N VAL A 45 6.92 -74.71 -51.72
CA VAL A 45 5.96 -75.81 -51.60
C VAL A 45 5.65 -76.12 -50.15
N ASP A 46 6.68 -76.16 -49.30
CA ASP A 46 6.56 -76.32 -47.86
C ASP A 46 5.66 -75.25 -47.25
N LYS A 47 5.91 -73.99 -47.60
CA LYS A 47 5.05 -72.88 -47.19
C LYS A 47 3.59 -73.03 -47.66
N LEU A 48 3.34 -73.48 -48.90
CA LEU A 48 1.97 -73.71 -49.41
C LEU A 48 1.26 -74.91 -48.76
N ASN A 49 2.02 -75.81 -48.14
CA ASN A 49 1.54 -76.92 -47.31
C ASN A 49 1.46 -76.55 -45.81
N GLY A 50 1.43 -75.25 -45.49
CA GLY A 50 1.36 -74.78 -44.10
C GLY A 50 2.65 -74.96 -43.30
N GLY A 51 3.80 -75.13 -43.97
CA GLY A 51 5.09 -75.42 -43.34
C GLY A 51 5.28 -76.88 -42.95
N ASP A 52 4.43 -77.79 -43.45
CA ASP A 52 4.57 -79.22 -43.23
C ASP A 52 5.53 -79.86 -44.26
N MET A 53 6.77 -80.01 -43.81
CA MET A 53 7.84 -80.61 -44.61
C MET A 53 7.53 -82.08 -44.93
N GLN A 54 6.84 -82.80 -44.04
CA GLN A 54 6.46 -84.18 -44.27
C GLN A 54 5.41 -84.26 -45.37
N ALA A 55 4.39 -83.39 -45.34
CA ALA A 55 3.40 -83.30 -46.41
C ALA A 55 4.05 -82.97 -47.76
N THR A 56 5.03 -82.07 -47.76
CA THR A 56 5.81 -81.71 -48.96
C THR A 56 6.60 -82.89 -49.51
N ILE A 57 7.28 -83.65 -48.64
CA ILE A 57 8.03 -84.84 -49.02
C ILE A 57 7.09 -85.93 -49.55
N ASP A 58 5.97 -86.19 -48.86
CA ASP A 58 5.01 -87.22 -49.24
C ASP A 58 4.36 -86.91 -50.59
N GLN A 59 3.94 -85.66 -50.80
CA GLN A 59 3.41 -85.19 -52.09
C GLN A 59 4.43 -85.37 -53.22
N LEU A 60 5.71 -85.09 -52.98
CA LEU A 60 6.74 -85.15 -54.00
C LEU A 60 7.18 -86.60 -54.31
N VAL A 61 7.38 -87.43 -53.28
CA VAL A 61 7.77 -88.83 -53.41
C VAL A 61 6.70 -89.64 -54.13
N ALA A 62 5.42 -89.39 -53.85
CA ALA A 62 4.30 -90.05 -54.51
C ALA A 62 4.22 -89.77 -56.03
N LYS A 63 4.99 -88.80 -56.53
CA LYS A 63 4.92 -88.26 -57.89
C LYS A 63 6.25 -88.37 -58.65
N ILE A 64 7.24 -89.05 -58.06
CA ILE A 64 8.49 -89.43 -58.72
C ILE A 64 8.32 -90.84 -59.29
N SER A 65 8.44 -90.95 -60.62
CA SER A 65 8.51 -92.24 -61.30
C SER A 65 9.97 -92.61 -61.55
N VAL A 66 10.38 -93.80 -61.11
CA VAL A 66 11.74 -94.33 -61.37
C VAL A 66 11.64 -95.47 -62.38
N THR A 67 12.29 -95.29 -63.53
CA THR A 67 12.34 -96.29 -64.59
C THR A 67 13.79 -96.54 -64.97
N GLY A 68 14.31 -97.73 -64.63
CA GLY A 68 15.72 -98.07 -64.80
C GLY A 68 16.63 -97.14 -63.98
N SER A 69 17.58 -96.46 -64.64
CA SER A 69 18.50 -95.50 -64.01
C SER A 69 18.01 -94.05 -64.04
N SER A 70 16.80 -93.78 -64.56
CA SER A 70 16.23 -92.44 -64.67
C SER A 70 15.05 -92.25 -63.72
N ALA A 71 14.90 -91.02 -63.21
CA ALA A 71 13.75 -90.62 -62.40
C ALA A 71 13.12 -89.38 -63.05
N THR A 72 11.79 -89.33 -63.14
CA THR A 72 11.04 -88.21 -63.73
C THR A 72 9.96 -87.72 -62.78
N LEU A 73 9.74 -86.42 -62.75
CA LEU A 73 8.57 -85.80 -62.11
C LEU A 73 7.37 -85.89 -63.05
N ASP A 74 6.21 -86.24 -62.50
CA ASP A 74 4.95 -86.05 -63.22
C ASP A 74 4.55 -84.57 -63.29
N ASP A 75 3.52 -84.26 -64.08
CA ASP A 75 3.10 -82.88 -64.30
C ASP A 75 2.48 -82.24 -63.05
N THR A 76 1.93 -83.02 -62.13
CA THR A 76 1.43 -82.54 -60.84
C THR A 76 2.57 -82.08 -59.93
N ALA A 77 3.67 -82.85 -59.85
CA ALA A 77 4.86 -82.46 -59.10
C ALA A 77 5.55 -81.25 -59.71
N LYS A 78 5.65 -81.17 -61.04
CA LYS A 78 6.16 -79.97 -61.71
C LYS A 78 5.28 -78.75 -61.47
N TYR A 79 3.95 -78.92 -61.46
CA TYR A 79 3.00 -77.85 -61.14
C TYR A 79 3.15 -77.37 -59.70
N ALA A 80 3.32 -78.27 -58.74
CA ALA A 80 3.58 -77.94 -57.34
C ALA A 80 4.91 -77.19 -57.17
N ILE A 81 6.00 -77.68 -57.78
CA ILE A 81 7.32 -77.01 -57.75
C ILE A 81 7.26 -75.63 -58.42
N SER A 82 6.52 -75.48 -59.53
CA SER A 82 6.27 -74.17 -60.16
C SER A 82 5.56 -73.20 -59.21
N ALA A 83 4.52 -73.67 -58.50
CA ALA A 83 3.83 -72.86 -57.49
C ALA A 83 4.77 -72.48 -56.33
N GLY A 84 5.55 -73.43 -55.83
CA GLY A 84 6.56 -73.19 -54.80
C GLY A 84 7.63 -72.18 -55.25
N ALA A 85 8.07 -72.23 -56.51
CA ALA A 85 8.99 -71.23 -57.06
C ALA A 85 8.39 -69.83 -57.06
N LYS A 86 7.10 -69.70 -57.41
CA LYS A 86 6.37 -68.42 -57.38
C LYS A 86 6.18 -67.91 -55.95
N THR A 87 5.86 -68.78 -55.00
CA THR A 87 5.78 -68.45 -53.57
C THR A 87 7.12 -67.99 -53.01
N ALA A 88 8.22 -68.66 -53.39
CA ALA A 88 9.57 -68.26 -53.00
C ALA A 88 10.00 -66.95 -53.67
N ALA A 89 9.61 -66.73 -54.93
CA ALA A 89 9.87 -65.51 -55.68
C ALA A 89 9.13 -64.29 -55.13
N ALA A 90 8.05 -64.49 -54.38
CA ALA A 90 7.31 -63.44 -53.70
C ALA A 90 7.97 -62.96 -52.39
N ALA A 91 9.03 -63.61 -51.91
CA ALA A 91 9.76 -63.16 -50.73
C ALA A 91 10.55 -61.86 -51.01
N SER A 92 10.65 -60.98 -50.01
CA SER A 92 11.20 -59.62 -50.15
C SER A 92 12.63 -59.51 -50.68
N ASN A 93 13.39 -60.62 -50.69
CA ASN A 93 14.79 -60.70 -51.17
C ASN A 93 14.97 -61.74 -52.29
N ALA A 94 13.89 -62.13 -52.98
CA ALA A 94 13.98 -63.13 -54.02
C ALA A 94 14.64 -62.57 -55.30
N PRO A 95 15.49 -63.35 -55.98
CA PRO A 95 16.15 -62.90 -57.19
C PRO A 95 15.18 -62.86 -58.39
N THR A 96 15.39 -61.88 -59.28
CA THR A 96 14.64 -61.78 -60.54
C THR A 96 14.89 -63.01 -61.43
N GLY A 97 13.82 -63.58 -61.99
CA GLY A 97 13.93 -64.75 -62.89
C GLY A 97 13.96 -66.11 -62.18
N LEU A 98 13.73 -66.17 -60.87
CA LEU A 98 13.66 -67.44 -60.12
C LEU A 98 12.60 -68.39 -60.66
N THR A 99 11.39 -67.86 -60.92
CA THR A 99 10.25 -68.64 -61.43
C THR A 99 10.58 -69.29 -62.78
N GLU A 100 11.13 -68.52 -63.73
CA GLU A 100 11.50 -68.99 -65.06
C GLU A 100 12.67 -69.99 -65.00
N SER A 101 13.64 -69.75 -64.12
CA SER A 101 14.78 -70.64 -63.89
C SER A 101 14.34 -72.01 -63.36
N VAL A 102 13.46 -72.05 -62.36
CA VAL A 102 12.93 -73.31 -61.82
C VAL A 102 12.07 -74.01 -62.86
N ALA A 103 11.19 -73.27 -63.55
CA ALA A 103 10.32 -73.82 -64.59
C ALA A 103 11.13 -74.48 -65.73
N GLY A 104 12.18 -73.81 -66.22
CA GLY A 104 13.12 -74.38 -67.19
C GLY A 104 13.89 -75.58 -66.66
N THR A 105 14.22 -75.59 -65.37
CA THR A 105 14.96 -76.69 -64.72
C THR A 105 14.10 -77.96 -64.62
N VAL A 106 12.83 -77.85 -64.20
CA VAL A 106 11.91 -79.01 -64.09
C VAL A 106 11.08 -79.28 -65.36
N GLN A 107 11.41 -78.59 -66.46
CA GLN A 107 10.80 -78.77 -67.77
C GLN A 107 9.28 -78.52 -67.77
N ILE A 108 8.86 -77.38 -67.22
CA ILE A 108 7.49 -76.87 -67.26
C ILE A 108 7.48 -75.40 -67.70
N SER A 109 6.39 -74.94 -68.31
CA SER A 109 6.24 -73.53 -68.72
C SER A 109 5.56 -72.72 -67.63
N ALA A 110 6.26 -71.71 -67.08
CA ALA A 110 5.73 -70.82 -66.05
C ALA A 110 4.48 -70.04 -66.50
N THR A 111 4.42 -69.66 -67.78
CA THR A 111 3.25 -69.02 -68.40
C THR A 111 2.08 -69.99 -68.52
N THR A 112 2.36 -71.25 -68.85
CA THR A 112 1.32 -72.28 -68.95
C THR A 112 0.75 -72.61 -67.57
N THR A 113 1.58 -72.74 -66.53
CA THR A 113 1.08 -72.95 -65.16
C THR A 113 0.27 -71.76 -64.65
N ALA A 114 0.65 -70.53 -65.02
CA ALA A 114 -0.14 -69.33 -64.71
C ALA A 114 -1.51 -69.33 -65.40
N GLN A 115 -1.55 -69.67 -66.68
CA GLN A 115 -2.81 -69.80 -67.40
C GLN A 115 -3.68 -70.92 -66.81
N THR A 116 -3.09 -72.06 -66.44
CA THR A 116 -3.79 -73.18 -65.79
C THR A 116 -4.39 -72.76 -64.45
N GLY A 117 -3.63 -72.10 -63.57
CA GLY A 117 -4.13 -71.60 -62.29
C GLY A 117 -5.29 -70.60 -62.48
N MET A 118 -5.13 -69.62 -63.37
CA MET A 118 -6.18 -68.65 -63.71
C MET A 118 -7.45 -69.32 -64.26
N THR A 119 -7.29 -70.34 -65.11
CA THR A 119 -8.42 -71.10 -65.67
C THR A 119 -9.14 -71.91 -64.60
N LEU A 120 -8.43 -72.56 -63.69
CA LEU A 120 -9.04 -73.32 -62.59
C LEU A 120 -9.83 -72.41 -61.64
N ILE A 121 -9.26 -71.26 -61.27
CA ILE A 121 -9.90 -70.25 -60.42
C ILE A 121 -11.14 -69.67 -61.13
N GLY A 122 -11.01 -69.26 -62.40
CA GLY A 122 -12.12 -68.73 -63.18
C GLY A 122 -13.24 -69.76 -63.44
N ALA A 123 -12.91 -71.03 -63.61
CA ALA A 123 -13.88 -72.12 -63.74
C ALA A 123 -14.65 -72.33 -62.42
N TYR A 124 -13.97 -72.22 -61.28
CA TYR A 124 -14.60 -72.32 -59.97
C TYR A 124 -15.58 -71.16 -59.68
N ALA A 125 -15.25 -69.94 -60.15
CA ALA A 125 -16.16 -68.80 -60.12
C ALA A 125 -17.36 -68.95 -61.08
N ALA A 126 -17.24 -69.73 -62.16
CA ALA A 126 -18.28 -69.89 -63.18
C ALA A 126 -19.39 -70.91 -62.83
N GLY A 127 -19.21 -71.77 -61.80
CA GLY A 127 -20.28 -72.69 -61.36
C GLY A 127 -19.84 -73.95 -60.58
N SER A 128 -20.83 -74.61 -59.95
CA SER A 128 -20.70 -75.55 -58.83
C SER A 128 -20.18 -76.97 -59.13
N SER A 129 -19.65 -77.25 -60.33
CA SER A 129 -19.09 -78.56 -60.66
C SER A 129 -17.56 -78.58 -60.79
N ALA A 130 -16.90 -77.42 -60.79
CA ALA A 130 -15.45 -77.33 -60.76
C ALA A 130 -14.93 -77.61 -59.34
N PRO A 131 -13.84 -78.37 -59.17
CA PRO A 131 -13.20 -78.55 -57.88
C PRO A 131 -12.68 -77.20 -57.34
N ALA A 132 -12.72 -77.02 -56.02
CA ALA A 132 -12.18 -75.82 -55.38
C ALA A 132 -10.66 -75.71 -55.66
N PRO A 133 -10.16 -74.52 -56.05
CA PRO A 133 -8.73 -74.29 -56.23
C PRO A 133 -7.94 -74.57 -54.95
N ALA A 134 -6.77 -75.17 -55.09
CA ALA A 134 -5.81 -75.38 -54.00
C ALA A 134 -4.86 -74.17 -53.83
N THR A 135 -4.08 -74.12 -52.75
CA THR A 135 -3.03 -73.09 -52.55
C THR A 135 -2.06 -73.01 -53.74
N PHE A 136 -1.75 -74.17 -54.34
CA PHE A 136 -0.93 -74.28 -55.55
C PHE A 136 -1.54 -73.60 -56.78
N ASP A 137 -2.87 -73.54 -56.90
CA ASP A 137 -3.54 -72.92 -58.05
C ASP A 137 -3.44 -71.40 -57.99
N TYR A 138 -3.62 -70.82 -56.80
CA TYR A 138 -3.40 -69.40 -56.56
C TYR A 138 -1.94 -69.00 -56.76
N ALA A 139 -1.01 -69.74 -56.16
CA ALA A 139 0.43 -69.50 -56.37
C ALA A 139 0.81 -69.59 -57.84
N ASN A 140 0.29 -70.58 -58.58
CA ASN A 140 0.53 -70.67 -60.01
C ASN A 140 -0.12 -69.55 -60.81
N ALA A 141 -1.31 -69.07 -60.43
CA ALA A 141 -1.94 -67.88 -60.99
C ALA A 141 -1.19 -66.56 -60.69
N ASN A 142 0.00 -66.62 -60.08
CA ASN A 142 0.82 -65.50 -59.61
C ASN A 142 0.14 -64.69 -58.49
N ILE A 143 -0.69 -65.36 -57.69
CA ILE A 143 -1.31 -64.78 -56.50
C ILE A 143 -0.49 -65.19 -55.28
N THR A 144 -0.12 -64.20 -54.50
CA THR A 144 0.71 -64.35 -53.30
C THR A 144 -0.13 -64.20 -52.03
N GLY A 145 0.34 -64.74 -50.91
CA GLY A 145 -0.29 -64.57 -49.60
C GLY A 145 -1.32 -65.65 -49.20
N ILE A 146 -1.75 -66.51 -50.14
CA ILE A 146 -2.67 -67.64 -49.87
C ILE A 146 -1.85 -68.90 -49.53
N ASP A 147 -1.36 -68.94 -48.29
CA ASP A 147 -0.40 -69.93 -47.81
C ASP A 147 -0.89 -70.73 -46.58
N SER A 148 -2.16 -70.58 -46.21
CA SER A 148 -2.78 -71.36 -45.13
C SER A 148 -4.16 -71.86 -45.53
N ALA A 149 -4.62 -72.93 -44.87
CA ALA A 149 -5.96 -73.48 -45.11
C ALA A 149 -7.07 -72.45 -44.84
N VAL A 150 -6.91 -71.63 -43.80
CA VAL A 150 -7.85 -70.57 -43.39
C VAL A 150 -7.96 -69.48 -44.45
N LYS A 151 -6.82 -69.01 -45.00
CA LYS A 151 -6.82 -68.05 -46.11
C LYS A 151 -7.37 -68.67 -47.41
N LEU A 152 -7.03 -69.94 -47.67
CA LEU A 152 -7.53 -70.66 -48.84
C LEU A 152 -9.05 -70.81 -48.80
N GLN A 153 -9.60 -71.12 -47.63
CA GLN A 153 -11.05 -71.22 -47.43
C GLN A 153 -11.74 -69.90 -47.76
N LEU A 154 -11.29 -68.80 -47.17
CA LEU A 154 -11.92 -67.49 -47.38
C LEU A 154 -11.80 -67.00 -48.82
N ILE A 155 -10.64 -67.17 -49.47
CA ILE A 155 -10.49 -66.77 -50.88
C ILE A 155 -11.30 -67.66 -51.83
N ASN A 156 -11.44 -68.96 -51.54
CA ASN A 156 -12.28 -69.84 -52.32
C ASN A 156 -13.75 -69.44 -52.19
N ASP A 157 -14.23 -69.20 -50.97
CA ASP A 157 -15.59 -68.70 -50.74
C ASP A 157 -15.84 -67.39 -51.50
N LEU A 158 -14.86 -66.48 -51.52
CA LEU A 158 -14.92 -65.24 -52.28
C LEU A 158 -14.94 -65.46 -53.79
N VAL A 159 -14.05 -66.28 -54.34
CA VAL A 159 -14.01 -66.58 -55.77
C VAL A 159 -15.32 -67.23 -56.22
N HIS A 160 -15.87 -68.14 -55.42
CA HIS A 160 -17.14 -68.79 -55.71
C HIS A 160 -18.34 -67.81 -55.70
N ALA A 161 -18.26 -66.76 -54.89
CA ALA A 161 -19.28 -65.71 -54.81
C ALA A 161 -19.14 -64.61 -55.88
N ARG A 162 -18.10 -64.66 -56.73
CA ARG A 162 -17.79 -63.62 -57.72
C ARG A 162 -18.09 -64.07 -59.15
N ALA A 163 -18.35 -63.10 -60.03
CA ALA A 163 -18.46 -63.41 -61.45
C ALA A 163 -17.08 -63.77 -62.02
N ALA A 164 -17.04 -64.64 -63.03
CA ALA A 164 -15.78 -65.03 -63.69
C ALA A 164 -14.98 -63.81 -64.23
N THR A 165 -15.66 -62.71 -64.59
CA THR A 165 -15.04 -61.44 -65.01
C THR A 165 -14.38 -60.65 -63.88
N ASP A 166 -14.69 -60.95 -62.61
CA ASP A 166 -14.09 -60.30 -61.45
C ASP A 166 -12.79 -61.01 -61.02
N VAL A 167 -12.57 -62.23 -61.50
CA VAL A 167 -11.39 -63.07 -61.21
C VAL A 167 -10.56 -63.39 -62.46
N ASP A 168 -10.77 -62.64 -63.56
CA ASP A 168 -10.17 -62.89 -64.88
C ASP A 168 -8.71 -62.44 -65.03
N SER A 169 -8.12 -61.82 -64.00
CA SER A 169 -6.75 -61.35 -64.03
C SER A 169 -6.07 -61.49 -62.67
N ALA A 170 -4.76 -61.74 -62.71
CA ALA A 170 -3.95 -61.90 -61.50
C ALA A 170 -3.99 -60.64 -60.61
N ALA A 171 -4.06 -59.45 -61.21
CA ALA A 171 -4.15 -58.20 -60.46
C ALA A 171 -5.45 -58.10 -59.63
N LYS A 172 -6.61 -58.47 -60.20
CA LYS A 172 -7.89 -58.48 -59.47
C LYS A 172 -7.88 -59.51 -58.33
N LEU A 173 -7.38 -60.72 -58.60
CA LEU A 173 -7.24 -61.77 -57.60
C LEU A 173 -6.24 -61.44 -56.49
N GLN A 174 -5.17 -60.70 -56.79
CA GLN A 174 -4.22 -60.26 -55.76
C GLN A 174 -4.87 -59.27 -54.80
N VAL A 175 -5.71 -58.35 -55.28
CA VAL A 175 -6.50 -57.46 -54.41
C VAL A 175 -7.38 -58.26 -53.44
N PHE A 176 -8.00 -59.34 -53.91
CA PHE A 176 -8.75 -60.25 -53.05
C PHE A 176 -7.86 -60.97 -52.05
N ALA A 177 -6.72 -61.51 -52.48
CA ALA A 177 -5.78 -62.20 -51.61
C ALA A 177 -5.19 -61.30 -50.52
N ASP A 178 -4.92 -60.04 -50.84
CA ASP A 178 -4.44 -59.03 -49.89
C ASP A 178 -5.52 -58.69 -48.85
N ALA A 179 -6.78 -58.55 -49.29
CA ALA A 179 -7.91 -58.31 -48.41
C ALA A 179 -8.17 -59.51 -47.47
N VAL A 180 -8.14 -60.73 -48.00
CA VAL A 180 -8.24 -61.98 -47.23
C VAL A 180 -7.12 -62.05 -46.19
N SER A 181 -5.89 -61.79 -46.61
CA SER A 181 -4.72 -61.82 -45.72
C SER A 181 -4.85 -60.78 -44.60
N ALA A 182 -5.39 -59.59 -44.89
CA ALA A 182 -5.63 -58.57 -43.88
C ALA A 182 -6.68 -59.02 -42.83
N MET A 183 -7.80 -59.63 -43.23
CA MET A 183 -8.83 -60.10 -42.28
C MET A 183 -8.28 -61.18 -41.35
N ILE A 184 -7.66 -62.22 -41.93
CA ILE A 184 -7.13 -63.34 -41.16
C ILE A 184 -6.00 -62.89 -40.23
N SER A 185 -5.11 -62.01 -40.71
CA SER A 185 -3.98 -61.54 -39.88
C SER A 185 -4.44 -60.55 -38.80
N CYS A 186 -5.53 -59.81 -39.01
CA CYS A 186 -6.10 -58.92 -37.99
C CYS A 186 -6.56 -59.69 -36.75
N ALA A 187 -7.14 -60.88 -36.93
CA ALA A 187 -7.47 -61.78 -35.82
C ALA A 187 -6.23 -62.17 -35.00
N ALA A 188 -5.07 -62.27 -35.65
CA ALA A 188 -3.77 -62.51 -35.01
C ALA A 188 -3.08 -61.23 -34.46
N GLY A 189 -3.77 -60.09 -34.45
CA GLY A 189 -3.25 -58.81 -33.94
C GLY A 189 -2.39 -58.02 -34.95
N ALA A 190 -2.42 -58.36 -36.24
CA ALA A 190 -1.75 -57.57 -37.28
C ALA A 190 -2.52 -56.26 -37.60
N ALA A 191 -2.04 -55.53 -38.61
CA ALA A 191 -2.64 -54.27 -39.04
C ALA A 191 -4.14 -54.43 -39.36
N ALA A 192 -4.94 -53.48 -38.85
CA ALA A 192 -6.39 -53.50 -38.99
C ALA A 192 -6.80 -53.34 -40.47
N PRO A 193 -7.81 -54.09 -40.95
CA PRO A 193 -8.28 -53.98 -42.32
C PRO A 193 -8.94 -52.63 -42.60
N THR A 194 -8.77 -52.17 -43.83
CA THR A 194 -9.36 -50.93 -44.33
C THR A 194 -10.78 -51.17 -44.88
N LEU A 195 -11.60 -50.12 -44.92
CA LEU A 195 -12.93 -50.17 -45.53
C LEU A 195 -12.90 -50.70 -46.97
N ALA A 196 -11.89 -50.32 -47.76
CA ALA A 196 -11.70 -50.78 -49.12
C ALA A 196 -11.44 -52.30 -49.21
N GLN A 197 -10.73 -52.88 -48.24
CA GLN A 197 -10.49 -54.32 -48.18
C GLN A 197 -11.78 -55.09 -47.86
N PHE A 198 -12.62 -54.61 -46.94
CA PHE A 198 -13.95 -55.21 -46.73
C PHE A 198 -14.83 -55.13 -47.99
N GLN A 199 -14.81 -54.00 -48.69
CA GLN A 199 -15.55 -53.82 -49.94
C GLN A 199 -15.04 -54.78 -51.04
N ALA A 200 -13.73 -55.01 -51.13
CA ALA A 200 -13.14 -55.99 -52.03
C ALA A 200 -13.63 -57.42 -51.73
N LEU A 201 -13.87 -57.76 -50.45
CA LEU A 201 -14.48 -59.02 -50.04
C LEU A 201 -16.01 -59.07 -50.26
N GLY A 202 -16.65 -57.95 -50.61
CA GLY A 202 -18.10 -57.86 -50.82
C GLY A 202 -18.89 -57.80 -49.51
N ILE A 203 -18.22 -57.54 -48.39
CA ILE A 203 -18.85 -57.41 -47.08
C ILE A 203 -19.57 -56.07 -46.98
N SER A 204 -20.82 -56.10 -46.56
CA SER A 204 -21.72 -54.95 -46.43
C SER A 204 -22.00 -54.61 -44.96
N GLY A 205 -22.54 -53.41 -44.69
CA GLY A 205 -22.84 -52.95 -43.33
C GLY A 205 -21.70 -52.20 -42.64
N LEU A 206 -20.62 -51.87 -43.36
CA LEU A 206 -19.54 -51.03 -42.85
C LEU A 206 -19.69 -49.57 -43.28
N SER A 207 -19.30 -48.66 -42.40
CA SER A 207 -19.10 -47.24 -42.62
C SER A 207 -17.76 -46.80 -42.01
N ALA A 208 -17.39 -45.54 -42.17
CA ALA A 208 -16.25 -44.99 -41.44
C ALA A 208 -16.47 -45.05 -39.92
N ASP A 209 -17.71 -44.91 -39.46
CA ASP A 209 -18.07 -44.80 -38.05
C ASP A 209 -17.95 -46.13 -37.31
N ASN A 210 -18.31 -47.25 -37.95
CA ASN A 210 -18.29 -48.58 -37.32
C ASN A 210 -17.04 -49.41 -37.63
N LEU A 211 -16.15 -48.94 -38.50
CA LEU A 211 -14.94 -49.67 -38.91
C LEU A 211 -14.05 -50.02 -37.71
N ALA A 212 -13.87 -49.10 -36.76
CA ALA A 212 -13.01 -49.30 -35.60
C ALA A 212 -13.56 -50.41 -34.68
N VAL A 213 -14.86 -50.38 -34.36
CA VAL A 213 -15.50 -51.39 -33.50
C VAL A 213 -15.59 -52.77 -34.16
N ILE A 214 -15.70 -52.82 -35.50
CA ILE A 214 -15.66 -54.05 -36.29
C ILE A 214 -14.25 -54.64 -36.33
N ASN A 215 -13.23 -53.82 -36.59
CA ASN A 215 -11.84 -54.28 -36.57
C ASN A 215 -11.43 -54.78 -35.19
N ALA A 216 -11.87 -54.10 -34.12
CA ALA A 216 -11.67 -54.58 -32.75
C ALA A 216 -12.38 -55.92 -32.51
N ALA A 217 -13.58 -56.12 -33.07
CA ALA A 217 -14.29 -57.39 -32.98
C ALA A 217 -13.57 -58.53 -33.70
N ILE A 218 -12.97 -58.28 -34.86
CA ILE A 218 -12.13 -59.26 -35.59
C ILE A 218 -10.88 -59.59 -34.77
N ALA A 219 -10.17 -58.59 -34.26
CA ALA A 219 -8.99 -58.78 -33.43
C ALA A 219 -9.29 -59.51 -32.10
N ALA A 220 -10.54 -59.46 -31.64
CA ALA A 220 -11.00 -60.20 -30.46
C ALA A 220 -11.40 -61.65 -30.75
N THR A 221 -11.39 -62.08 -32.02
CA THR A 221 -11.61 -63.49 -32.38
C THR A 221 -10.36 -64.34 -32.13
N ALA A 222 -10.46 -65.66 -32.37
CA ALA A 222 -9.31 -66.55 -32.24
C ALA A 222 -8.19 -66.16 -33.23
N ASP A 223 -6.95 -66.13 -32.74
CA ASP A 223 -5.75 -65.72 -33.48
C ASP A 223 -5.41 -66.61 -34.70
N ASN A 224 -6.01 -67.80 -34.78
CA ASN A 224 -5.92 -68.70 -35.92
C ASN A 224 -6.81 -68.28 -37.11
N GLY A 225 -7.63 -67.24 -36.97
CA GLY A 225 -8.53 -66.73 -38.00
C GLY A 225 -9.76 -67.59 -38.29
N SER A 226 -10.00 -68.67 -37.53
CA SER A 226 -11.08 -69.63 -37.79
C SER A 226 -12.50 -69.13 -37.49
N ALA A 227 -12.64 -67.87 -37.08
CA ALA A 227 -13.93 -67.21 -36.84
C ALA A 227 -14.31 -66.24 -37.98
N VAL A 228 -13.42 -66.09 -38.95
CA VAL A 228 -13.54 -65.16 -40.09
C VAL A 228 -13.04 -65.81 -41.39
N ASP A 229 -13.01 -67.15 -41.46
CA ASP A 229 -12.44 -67.92 -42.57
C ASP A 229 -13.44 -68.28 -43.66
N THR A 230 -14.71 -67.89 -43.50
CA THR A 230 -15.71 -67.85 -44.57
C THR A 230 -16.30 -66.44 -44.73
N LEU A 231 -16.79 -66.11 -45.95
CA LEU A 231 -17.49 -64.84 -46.17
C LEU A 231 -18.74 -64.69 -45.29
N ALA A 232 -19.41 -65.80 -44.99
CA ALA A 232 -20.63 -65.82 -44.19
C ALA A 232 -20.37 -65.51 -42.70
N GLU A 233 -19.30 -66.06 -42.13
CA GLU A 233 -18.88 -65.76 -40.77
C GLU A 233 -18.42 -64.32 -40.64
N LEU A 234 -17.60 -63.83 -41.58
CA LEU A 234 -17.16 -62.44 -41.59
C LEU A 234 -18.33 -61.47 -41.73
N GLN A 235 -19.28 -61.74 -42.64
CA GLN A 235 -20.48 -60.90 -42.79
C GLN A 235 -21.38 -60.94 -41.54
N THR A 236 -21.50 -62.09 -40.89
CA THR A 236 -22.28 -62.26 -39.65
C THR A 236 -21.64 -61.49 -38.49
N LEU A 237 -20.32 -61.58 -38.32
CA LEU A 237 -19.57 -60.80 -37.34
C LEU A 237 -19.78 -59.29 -37.55
N VAL A 238 -19.64 -58.83 -38.80
CA VAL A 238 -19.82 -57.43 -39.19
C VAL A 238 -21.25 -56.97 -38.93
N THR A 239 -22.27 -57.70 -39.38
CA THR A 239 -23.67 -57.33 -39.17
C THR A 239 -24.04 -57.35 -37.69
N SER A 240 -23.60 -58.36 -36.94
CA SER A 240 -23.84 -58.45 -35.50
C SER A 240 -23.21 -57.28 -34.75
N ARG A 241 -21.98 -56.88 -35.13
CA ARG A 241 -21.28 -55.78 -34.47
C ARG A 241 -21.86 -54.42 -34.84
N ALA A 242 -22.24 -54.21 -36.10
CA ALA A 242 -22.92 -53.00 -36.54
C ALA A 242 -24.28 -52.81 -35.86
N GLN A 243 -25.03 -53.90 -35.67
CA GLN A 243 -26.29 -53.87 -34.92
C GLN A 243 -26.05 -53.57 -33.43
N ALA A 244 -25.08 -54.23 -32.79
CA ALA A 244 -24.73 -53.98 -31.39
C ALA A 244 -24.35 -52.51 -31.13
N MET A 245 -23.64 -51.88 -32.07
CA MET A 245 -23.33 -50.45 -32.00
C MET A 245 -24.59 -49.58 -32.09
N THR A 246 -25.51 -49.89 -33.02
CA THR A 246 -26.79 -49.18 -33.16
C THR A 246 -27.65 -49.33 -31.90
N ASP A 247 -27.73 -50.53 -31.35
CA ASP A 247 -28.48 -50.82 -30.11
C ASP A 247 -27.87 -50.12 -28.90
N ALA A 248 -26.54 -50.05 -28.82
CA ALA A 248 -25.83 -49.37 -27.75
C ALA A 248 -26.06 -47.86 -27.78
N ILE A 249 -25.93 -47.22 -28.95
CA ILE A 249 -26.25 -45.79 -29.13
C ILE A 249 -27.72 -45.54 -28.77
N HIS A 250 -28.63 -46.40 -29.25
CA HIS A 250 -30.04 -46.28 -28.92
C HIS A 250 -30.30 -46.41 -27.41
N SER A 251 -29.66 -47.36 -26.73
CA SER A 251 -29.77 -47.54 -25.27
C SER A 251 -29.28 -46.31 -24.51
N ILE A 252 -28.15 -45.72 -24.90
CA ILE A 252 -27.62 -44.49 -24.29
C ILE A 252 -28.59 -43.32 -24.51
N SER A 253 -29.07 -43.12 -25.76
CA SER A 253 -30.03 -42.06 -26.07
C SER A 253 -31.36 -42.22 -25.32
N LEU A 254 -31.86 -43.44 -25.16
CA LEU A 254 -33.10 -43.73 -24.45
C LEU A 254 -32.94 -43.47 -22.95
N THR A 255 -31.86 -43.99 -22.34
CA THR A 255 -31.61 -43.81 -20.91
C THR A 255 -31.38 -42.35 -20.55
N ALA A 256 -30.74 -41.57 -21.43
CA ALA A 256 -30.65 -40.12 -21.32
C ALA A 256 -32.03 -39.44 -21.41
N GLN A 257 -32.81 -39.76 -22.45
CA GLN A 257 -34.12 -39.14 -22.67
C GLN A 257 -35.10 -39.29 -21.48
N VAL A 258 -34.99 -40.38 -20.72
CA VAL A 258 -35.83 -40.64 -19.54
C VAL A 258 -35.11 -40.44 -18.20
N ASN A 259 -33.88 -39.90 -18.21
CA ASN A 259 -33.04 -39.69 -17.03
C ASN A 259 -32.91 -40.93 -16.13
N SER A 260 -32.61 -42.09 -16.73
CA SER A 260 -32.57 -43.38 -16.04
C SER A 260 -31.25 -44.15 -16.13
N ALA A 261 -30.20 -43.58 -16.72
CA ALA A 261 -28.88 -44.20 -16.85
C ALA A 261 -28.30 -44.56 -15.47
N ASN A 262 -27.88 -45.81 -15.30
CA ASN A 262 -27.28 -46.32 -14.08
C ASN A 262 -26.49 -47.60 -14.35
N ASP A 263 -25.78 -48.11 -13.35
CA ASP A 263 -24.87 -49.25 -13.45
C ASP A 263 -25.57 -50.61 -13.68
N THR A 264 -26.91 -50.61 -13.80
CA THR A 264 -27.71 -51.80 -14.13
C THR A 264 -28.34 -51.76 -15.53
N ASN A 265 -28.24 -50.64 -16.25
CA ASN A 265 -28.76 -50.51 -17.62
C ASN A 265 -27.80 -49.84 -18.61
N THR A 266 -26.78 -49.12 -18.14
CA THR A 266 -25.79 -48.41 -18.96
C THR A 266 -24.41 -48.74 -18.40
N PHE A 267 -23.76 -49.73 -19.02
CA PHE A 267 -22.50 -50.30 -18.55
C PHE A 267 -21.32 -49.74 -19.33
N VAL A 268 -20.09 -49.98 -18.86
CA VAL A 268 -18.87 -49.70 -19.63
C VAL A 268 -18.94 -50.34 -21.02
N SER A 269 -19.47 -51.57 -21.11
CA SER A 269 -19.63 -52.28 -22.38
C SER A 269 -20.57 -51.56 -23.34
N THR A 270 -21.66 -50.93 -22.84
CA THR A 270 -22.59 -50.14 -23.66
C THR A 270 -21.86 -49.00 -24.37
N TYR A 271 -21.00 -48.26 -23.69
CA TYR A 271 -20.20 -47.20 -24.32
C TYR A 271 -19.19 -47.77 -25.33
N SER A 272 -18.46 -48.84 -24.98
CA SER A 272 -17.51 -49.44 -25.92
C SER A 272 -18.18 -50.06 -27.15
N ASP A 273 -19.42 -50.55 -27.01
CA ASP A 273 -20.22 -51.07 -28.11
C ASP A 273 -20.71 -49.96 -29.03
N ALA A 274 -21.06 -48.80 -28.47
CA ALA A 274 -21.32 -47.57 -29.22
C ALA A 274 -20.05 -46.98 -29.90
N GLY A 275 -18.87 -47.54 -29.66
CA GLY A 275 -17.59 -47.05 -30.20
C GLY A 275 -16.97 -45.89 -29.40
N VAL A 276 -17.48 -45.64 -28.19
CA VAL A 276 -17.01 -44.58 -27.30
C VAL A 276 -15.87 -45.11 -26.42
N THR A 277 -14.83 -44.31 -26.27
CA THR A 277 -13.63 -44.62 -25.49
C THR A 277 -13.52 -43.72 -24.26
N GLY A 278 -12.69 -44.12 -23.28
CA GLY A 278 -12.45 -43.32 -22.07
C GLY A 278 -13.43 -43.56 -20.91
N VAL A 279 -14.44 -44.41 -21.10
CA VAL A 279 -15.31 -44.89 -20.02
C VAL A 279 -14.70 -46.12 -19.35
N THR A 280 -14.66 -46.10 -18.03
CA THR A 280 -14.09 -47.12 -17.16
C THR A 280 -15.05 -47.34 -15.98
N ALA A 281 -14.82 -48.38 -15.18
CA ALA A 281 -15.59 -48.58 -13.96
C ALA A 281 -15.46 -47.40 -12.96
N GLY A 282 -14.35 -46.65 -12.99
CA GLY A 282 -14.11 -45.54 -12.07
C GLY A 282 -14.89 -44.25 -12.40
N ASN A 283 -15.23 -44.02 -13.67
CA ASN A 283 -15.96 -42.83 -14.11
C ASN A 283 -17.36 -43.13 -14.68
N LEU A 284 -17.79 -44.41 -14.71
CA LEU A 284 -19.11 -44.81 -15.22
C LEU A 284 -20.26 -44.07 -14.51
N GLY A 285 -20.20 -43.98 -13.19
CA GLY A 285 -21.22 -43.27 -12.39
C GLY A 285 -21.34 -41.80 -12.77
N ALA A 286 -20.22 -41.14 -13.07
CA ALA A 286 -20.20 -39.75 -13.51
C ALA A 286 -20.86 -39.59 -14.90
N MET A 287 -20.49 -40.43 -15.87
CA MET A 287 -21.10 -40.42 -17.20
C MET A 287 -22.61 -40.69 -17.14
N ASN A 288 -23.01 -41.74 -16.40
CA ASN A 288 -24.41 -42.08 -16.20
C ASN A 288 -25.17 -40.93 -15.49
N SER A 289 -24.55 -40.25 -14.53
CA SER A 289 -25.17 -39.09 -13.90
C SER A 289 -25.34 -37.90 -14.85
N ALA A 290 -24.43 -37.70 -15.81
CA ALA A 290 -24.54 -36.65 -16.83
C ALA A 290 -25.67 -36.95 -17.81
N LEU A 291 -25.81 -38.20 -18.25
CA LEU A 291 -26.96 -38.65 -19.05
C LEU A 291 -28.30 -38.43 -18.33
N ASN A 292 -28.31 -38.46 -16.98
CA ASN A 292 -29.50 -38.18 -16.18
C ASN A 292 -29.80 -36.69 -15.98
N SER A 293 -28.99 -35.79 -16.55
CA SER A 293 -29.32 -34.37 -16.58
C SER A 293 -30.54 -34.14 -17.48
N ALA A 294 -31.53 -33.41 -16.98
CA ALA A 294 -32.69 -33.04 -17.78
C ALA A 294 -32.36 -32.21 -19.04
N ALA A 295 -31.15 -31.64 -19.11
CA ALA A 295 -30.66 -30.91 -20.29
C ALA A 295 -30.00 -31.82 -21.33
N VAL A 296 -29.58 -33.03 -20.96
CA VAL A 296 -29.04 -34.03 -21.89
C VAL A 296 -30.21 -34.87 -22.41
N LEU A 297 -30.73 -34.48 -23.57
CA LEU A 297 -31.82 -35.21 -24.21
C LEU A 297 -31.28 -36.40 -25.02
N GLY A 298 -32.14 -37.34 -25.39
CA GLY A 298 -31.72 -38.48 -26.22
C GLY A 298 -31.10 -38.05 -27.55
N THR A 299 -31.64 -36.98 -28.15
CA THR A 299 -31.11 -36.37 -29.39
C THR A 299 -29.79 -35.62 -29.19
N SER A 300 -29.31 -35.47 -27.96
CA SER A 300 -28.00 -34.85 -27.66
C SER A 300 -26.88 -35.89 -27.58
N VAL A 301 -27.22 -37.18 -27.68
CA VAL A 301 -26.34 -38.33 -27.51
C VAL A 301 -26.78 -39.49 -28.43
N ASP A 302 -27.29 -39.19 -29.64
CA ASP A 302 -27.76 -40.20 -30.59
C ASP A 302 -26.74 -40.52 -31.70
N THR A 303 -25.54 -39.94 -31.60
CA THR A 303 -24.38 -40.30 -32.41
C THR A 303 -23.14 -40.58 -31.55
N VAL A 304 -22.18 -41.34 -32.12
CA VAL A 304 -20.89 -41.62 -31.45
C VAL A 304 -20.15 -40.34 -31.08
N ALA A 305 -20.14 -39.36 -31.99
CA ALA A 305 -19.41 -38.11 -31.80
C ALA A 305 -19.97 -37.30 -30.63
N GLU A 306 -21.30 -37.27 -30.49
CA GLU A 306 -21.96 -36.58 -29.38
C GLU A 306 -21.75 -37.29 -28.04
N ILE A 307 -21.86 -38.62 -28.01
CA ILE A 307 -21.58 -39.38 -26.78
C ILE A 307 -20.10 -39.24 -26.39
N GLN A 308 -19.18 -39.32 -27.35
CA GLN A 308 -17.75 -39.12 -27.09
C GLN A 308 -17.48 -37.69 -26.58
N ALA A 309 -18.14 -36.67 -27.14
CA ALA A 309 -17.99 -35.30 -26.66
C ALA A 309 -18.48 -35.13 -25.20
N LEU A 310 -19.59 -35.79 -24.81
CA LEU A 310 -20.06 -35.81 -23.42
C LEU A 310 -19.05 -36.50 -22.50
N VAL A 311 -18.53 -37.65 -22.91
CA VAL A 311 -17.53 -38.41 -22.14
C VAL A 311 -16.24 -37.61 -21.97
N ASP A 312 -15.71 -37.03 -23.05
CA ASP A 312 -14.48 -36.24 -23.03
C ASP A 312 -14.63 -35.00 -22.16
N ALA A 313 -15.78 -34.31 -22.25
CA ALA A 313 -16.06 -33.11 -21.45
C ALA A 313 -16.10 -33.42 -19.95
N TYR A 314 -16.83 -34.46 -19.52
CA TYR A 314 -16.90 -34.80 -18.10
C TYR A 314 -15.57 -35.36 -17.61
N LYS A 315 -14.90 -36.20 -18.40
CA LYS A 315 -13.60 -36.77 -18.05
C LYS A 315 -12.55 -35.68 -17.83
N ALA A 316 -12.52 -34.63 -18.64
CA ALA A 316 -11.61 -33.50 -18.44
C ALA A 316 -11.81 -32.82 -17.07
N ILE A 317 -13.07 -32.70 -16.61
CA ILE A 317 -13.39 -32.14 -15.29
C ILE A 317 -12.91 -33.07 -14.16
N LEU A 318 -13.11 -34.38 -14.30
CA LEU A 318 -12.67 -35.37 -13.31
C LEU A 318 -11.16 -35.45 -13.20
N ASP A 319 -10.48 -35.46 -14.35
CA ASP A 319 -9.02 -35.57 -14.41
C ASP A 319 -8.36 -34.30 -13.86
N GLY A 320 -8.99 -33.12 -14.06
CA GLY A 320 -8.50 -31.86 -13.50
C GLY A 320 -8.86 -31.65 -12.03
N ALA A 321 -9.91 -32.28 -11.51
CA ALA A 321 -10.24 -32.25 -10.08
C ALA A 321 -9.33 -33.20 -9.28
N ASP A 322 -8.03 -32.92 -9.26
CA ASP A 322 -7.02 -33.75 -8.59
C ASP A 322 -6.70 -33.28 -7.16
N GLY A 323 -7.36 -32.21 -6.70
CA GLY A 323 -7.13 -31.58 -5.39
C GLY A 323 -5.94 -30.62 -5.37
N ILE A 324 -5.33 -30.35 -6.52
CA ILE A 324 -4.17 -29.46 -6.66
C ILE A 324 -4.51 -28.34 -7.63
N ALA A 325 -4.35 -27.11 -7.14
CA ALA A 325 -4.48 -25.88 -7.89
C ALA A 325 -3.42 -25.68 -9.00
N ASN A 326 -3.41 -26.50 -10.06
CA ASN A 326 -2.40 -26.47 -11.12
C ASN A 326 -2.95 -26.04 -12.50
N GLY A 327 -4.26 -25.79 -12.61
CA GLY A 327 -4.91 -25.30 -13.82
C GLY A 327 -5.15 -26.36 -14.88
N ASN A 328 -5.18 -27.65 -14.52
CA ASN A 328 -5.48 -28.75 -15.43
C ASN A 328 -6.99 -29.00 -15.57
N ALA A 329 -7.83 -28.52 -14.65
CA ALA A 329 -9.28 -28.48 -14.83
C ALA A 329 -9.72 -27.31 -15.72
N SER A 330 -9.86 -27.58 -17.02
CA SER A 330 -10.45 -26.65 -17.99
C SER A 330 -11.85 -27.12 -18.38
N ALA A 331 -12.87 -26.40 -17.90
CA ALA A 331 -14.28 -26.62 -18.27
C ALA A 331 -14.82 -25.36 -18.96
N SER A 332 -14.82 -25.33 -20.29
CA SER A 332 -15.49 -24.24 -21.01
C SER A 332 -17.00 -24.29 -20.79
N SER A 333 -17.69 -23.16 -20.93
CA SER A 333 -19.16 -23.10 -20.86
C SER A 333 -19.83 -24.04 -21.86
N ALA A 334 -19.22 -24.25 -23.04
CA ALA A 334 -19.67 -25.21 -24.04
C ALA A 334 -19.55 -26.66 -23.55
N GLN A 335 -18.41 -27.05 -22.98
CA GLN A 335 -18.20 -28.41 -22.43
C GLN A 335 -19.16 -28.69 -21.26
N LEU A 336 -19.39 -27.70 -20.39
CA LEU A 336 -20.36 -27.80 -19.30
C LEU A 336 -21.79 -27.97 -19.81
N ALA A 337 -22.17 -27.26 -20.87
CA ALA A 337 -23.46 -27.44 -21.52
C ALA A 337 -23.61 -28.83 -22.16
N THR A 338 -22.54 -29.39 -22.76
CA THR A 338 -22.54 -30.75 -23.34
C THR A 338 -22.89 -31.81 -22.29
N ILE A 339 -22.43 -31.67 -21.06
CA ILE A 339 -22.74 -32.59 -19.94
C ILE A 339 -24.01 -32.19 -19.16
N GLY A 340 -24.76 -31.20 -19.68
CA GLY A 340 -26.04 -30.76 -19.14
C GLY A 340 -25.98 -29.80 -17.96
N VAL A 341 -24.82 -29.23 -17.62
CA VAL A 341 -24.71 -28.20 -16.58
C VAL A 341 -25.25 -26.88 -17.14
N THR A 342 -26.21 -26.29 -16.44
CA THR A 342 -26.93 -25.09 -16.87
C THR A 342 -26.67 -23.89 -15.96
N GLY A 343 -27.01 -22.69 -16.44
CA GLY A 343 -26.88 -21.45 -15.66
C GLY A 343 -25.44 -20.95 -15.48
N VAL A 344 -24.55 -21.30 -16.42
CA VAL A 344 -23.12 -21.01 -16.38
C VAL A 344 -22.77 -19.93 -17.40
N SER A 345 -22.31 -18.77 -16.95
CA SER A 345 -21.67 -17.76 -17.80
C SER A 345 -20.21 -18.12 -18.08
N ALA A 346 -19.51 -17.37 -18.93
CA ALA A 346 -18.06 -17.54 -19.12
C ALA A 346 -17.28 -17.37 -17.79
N ALA A 347 -17.63 -16.35 -17.01
CA ALA A 347 -17.06 -16.11 -15.68
C ALA A 347 -17.38 -17.25 -14.69
N THR A 348 -18.62 -17.76 -14.68
CA THR A 348 -18.97 -18.94 -13.87
C THR A 348 -18.14 -20.15 -14.28
N ALA A 349 -17.96 -20.40 -15.59
CA ALA A 349 -17.21 -21.55 -16.08
C ALA A 349 -15.75 -21.50 -15.63
N SER A 350 -15.14 -20.31 -15.68
CA SER A 350 -13.77 -20.07 -15.20
C SER A 350 -13.65 -20.31 -13.69
N LEU A 351 -14.57 -19.76 -12.89
CA LEU A 351 -14.55 -19.91 -11.44
C LEU A 351 -14.82 -21.36 -11.04
N LEU A 352 -15.76 -22.02 -11.72
CA LEU A 352 -16.07 -23.44 -11.53
C LEU A 352 -14.87 -24.33 -11.88
N GLY A 353 -14.23 -24.10 -13.03
CA GLY A 353 -13.08 -24.88 -13.46
C GLY A 353 -11.93 -24.75 -12.48
N THR A 354 -11.56 -23.51 -12.12
CA THR A 354 -10.53 -23.27 -11.11
C THR A 354 -10.95 -23.75 -9.73
N ALA A 355 -12.21 -23.66 -9.30
CA ALA A 355 -12.64 -24.23 -8.03
C ALA A 355 -12.52 -25.77 -8.03
N ALA A 356 -12.98 -26.44 -9.09
CA ALA A 356 -12.91 -27.89 -9.24
C ALA A 356 -11.47 -28.41 -9.25
N ASP A 357 -10.53 -27.69 -9.87
CA ASP A 357 -9.09 -27.96 -9.88
C ASP A 357 -8.49 -28.17 -8.48
N ALA A 358 -8.89 -27.34 -7.51
CA ALA A 358 -8.45 -27.47 -6.12
C ALA A 358 -9.25 -28.48 -5.29
N LEU A 359 -10.30 -29.07 -5.85
CA LEU A 359 -11.13 -30.06 -5.19
C LEU A 359 -10.78 -31.47 -5.67
N SER A 360 -11.01 -32.46 -4.81
CA SER A 360 -10.90 -33.87 -5.21
C SER A 360 -12.00 -34.24 -6.20
N SER A 361 -11.73 -35.18 -7.12
CA SER A 361 -12.67 -35.68 -8.12
C SER A 361 -13.98 -36.20 -7.52
N THR A 362 -13.95 -36.69 -6.28
CA THR A 362 -15.14 -37.08 -5.51
C THR A 362 -16.10 -35.92 -5.20
N ALA A 363 -15.65 -34.67 -5.29
CA ALA A 363 -16.48 -33.47 -5.14
C ALA A 363 -17.28 -33.16 -6.41
N VAL A 364 -16.88 -33.70 -7.56
CA VAL A 364 -17.49 -33.46 -8.88
C VAL A 364 -17.85 -34.75 -9.62
N ASP A 365 -17.84 -35.90 -8.95
CA ASP A 365 -18.09 -37.24 -9.51
C ASP A 365 -19.56 -37.56 -9.87
N THR A 366 -20.46 -36.59 -9.69
CA THR A 366 -21.86 -36.70 -10.11
C THR A 366 -22.35 -35.37 -10.64
N PHE A 367 -23.21 -35.41 -11.66
CA PHE A 367 -23.84 -34.24 -12.26
C PHE A 367 -24.48 -33.33 -11.20
N VAL A 368 -25.15 -33.90 -10.20
CA VAL A 368 -25.79 -33.14 -9.11
C VAL A 368 -24.77 -32.33 -8.31
N LYS A 369 -23.63 -32.94 -7.94
CA LYS A 369 -22.58 -32.21 -7.22
C LYS A 369 -21.96 -31.12 -8.09
N LEU A 370 -21.66 -31.42 -9.35
CA LEU A 370 -21.08 -30.45 -10.29
C LEU A 370 -22.04 -29.28 -10.56
N GLN A 371 -23.33 -29.54 -10.76
CA GLN A 371 -24.36 -28.50 -10.94
C GLN A 371 -24.54 -27.65 -9.68
N ALA A 372 -24.43 -28.24 -8.48
CA ALA A 372 -24.47 -27.49 -7.22
C ALA A 372 -23.23 -26.58 -7.04
N LEU A 373 -22.05 -27.07 -7.43
CA LEU A 373 -20.83 -26.26 -7.44
C LEU A 373 -20.91 -25.13 -8.49
N ALA A 374 -21.46 -25.41 -9.67
CA ALA A 374 -21.73 -24.42 -10.70
C ALA A 374 -22.71 -23.33 -10.23
N ALA A 375 -23.79 -23.72 -9.54
CA ALA A 375 -24.73 -22.79 -8.94
C ALA A 375 -24.08 -21.93 -7.84
N THR A 376 -23.17 -22.53 -7.06
CA THR A 376 -22.37 -21.82 -6.06
C THR A 376 -21.45 -20.79 -6.70
N ALA A 377 -20.70 -21.17 -7.74
CA ALA A 377 -19.86 -20.26 -8.51
C ALA A 377 -20.70 -19.12 -9.11
N SER A 378 -21.83 -19.43 -9.77
CA SER A 378 -22.74 -18.42 -10.32
C SER A 378 -23.28 -17.46 -9.27
N ALA A 379 -23.58 -17.92 -8.05
CA ALA A 379 -24.03 -17.04 -6.98
C ALA A 379 -22.94 -16.07 -6.50
N VAL A 380 -21.68 -16.50 -6.45
CA VAL A 380 -20.55 -15.63 -6.12
C VAL A 380 -20.28 -14.62 -7.23
N ILE A 381 -20.28 -15.05 -8.50
CA ILE A 381 -20.19 -14.15 -9.66
C ILE A 381 -21.31 -13.10 -9.62
N ALA A 382 -22.55 -13.52 -9.35
CA ALA A 382 -23.69 -12.59 -9.25
C ALA A 382 -23.58 -11.65 -8.03
N SER A 383 -22.90 -12.04 -6.96
CA SER A 383 -22.66 -11.19 -5.79
C SER A 383 -21.80 -9.97 -6.14
N ALA A 384 -20.88 -10.10 -7.10
CA ALA A 384 -20.10 -8.98 -7.62
C ALA A 384 -21.00 -7.93 -8.29
N GLY A 385 -21.99 -8.37 -9.08
CA GLY A 385 -23.01 -7.51 -9.70
C GLY A 385 -24.12 -7.02 -8.75
N GLY A 386 -23.91 -7.06 -7.44
CA GLY A 386 -24.86 -6.55 -6.44
C GLY A 386 -26.10 -7.44 -6.19
N ALA A 387 -26.09 -8.71 -6.61
CA ALA A 387 -27.15 -9.65 -6.30
C ALA A 387 -27.12 -10.11 -4.82
N THR A 388 -27.74 -11.27 -4.51
CA THR A 388 -27.69 -11.84 -3.15
C THR A 388 -26.24 -12.10 -2.74
N PRO A 389 -25.75 -11.57 -1.61
CA PRO A 389 -24.37 -11.74 -1.19
C PRO A 389 -23.96 -13.19 -0.96
N ALA A 390 -22.74 -13.52 -1.36
CA ALA A 390 -22.12 -14.83 -1.16
C ALA A 390 -22.11 -15.22 0.33
N THR A 391 -22.53 -16.45 0.62
CA THR A 391 -22.54 -17.01 1.98
C THR A 391 -21.21 -17.67 2.31
N LEU A 392 -20.92 -17.82 3.61
CA LEU A 392 -19.73 -18.54 4.07
C LEU A 392 -19.67 -19.98 3.53
N ALA A 393 -20.83 -20.66 3.43
CA ALA A 393 -20.92 -22.01 2.89
C ALA A 393 -20.55 -22.05 1.40
N GLN A 394 -20.97 -21.06 0.62
CA GLN A 394 -20.63 -20.95 -0.80
C GLN A 394 -19.14 -20.70 -1.01
N LEU A 395 -18.53 -19.79 -0.24
CA LEU A 395 -17.09 -19.53 -0.29
C LEU A 395 -16.29 -20.79 0.09
N THR A 396 -16.71 -21.50 1.15
CA THR A 396 -16.08 -22.75 1.59
C THR A 396 -16.18 -23.84 0.52
N ALA A 397 -17.34 -23.97 -0.14
CA ALA A 397 -17.56 -24.96 -1.20
C ALA A 397 -16.70 -24.70 -2.44
N LEU A 398 -16.31 -23.45 -2.71
CA LEU A 398 -15.35 -23.08 -3.75
C LEU A 398 -13.88 -23.22 -3.32
N GLY A 399 -13.62 -23.71 -2.10
CA GLY A 399 -12.27 -23.87 -1.56
C GLY A 399 -11.62 -22.55 -1.09
N ILE A 400 -12.40 -21.49 -0.87
CA ILE A 400 -11.88 -20.21 -0.38
C ILE A 400 -11.69 -20.27 1.14
N SER A 401 -10.51 -19.86 1.59
CA SER A 401 -10.11 -19.87 3.00
C SER A 401 -9.99 -18.45 3.56
N GLY A 402 -10.03 -18.30 4.89
CA GLY A 402 -9.92 -16.99 5.57
C GLY A 402 -11.25 -16.26 5.79
N ALA A 403 -12.31 -16.64 5.07
CA ALA A 403 -13.67 -16.20 5.38
C ALA A 403 -14.17 -16.88 6.67
N THR A 404 -14.76 -16.11 7.57
CA THR A 404 -15.32 -16.52 8.85
C THR A 404 -16.63 -15.77 9.10
N SER A 405 -17.41 -16.17 10.11
CA SER A 405 -18.60 -15.41 10.49
C SER A 405 -18.28 -13.96 10.94
N GLY A 406 -17.08 -13.71 11.45
CA GLY A 406 -16.66 -12.39 11.94
C GLY A 406 -16.33 -11.39 10.83
N ASN A 407 -15.78 -11.84 9.70
CA ASN A 407 -15.40 -10.98 8.58
C ASN A 407 -16.29 -11.15 7.32
N LEU A 408 -17.33 -12.00 7.39
CA LEU A 408 -18.18 -12.30 6.23
C LEU A 408 -18.80 -11.05 5.60
N GLN A 409 -19.24 -10.09 6.41
CA GLN A 409 -19.84 -8.85 5.89
C GLN A 409 -18.84 -8.00 5.11
N ALA A 410 -17.60 -7.89 5.59
CA ALA A 410 -16.53 -7.18 4.90
C ALA A 410 -16.11 -7.93 3.62
N VAL A 411 -16.05 -9.27 3.67
CA VAL A 411 -15.82 -10.10 2.47
C VAL A 411 -16.91 -9.90 1.42
N GLN A 412 -18.18 -9.88 1.82
CA GLN A 412 -19.31 -9.64 0.93
C GLN A 412 -19.25 -8.25 0.31
N ALA A 413 -18.93 -7.22 1.10
CA ALA A 413 -18.75 -5.87 0.61
C ALA A 413 -17.57 -5.77 -0.37
N ALA A 414 -16.46 -6.46 -0.10
CA ALA A 414 -15.30 -6.50 -0.98
C ALA A 414 -15.60 -7.21 -2.32
N ILE A 415 -16.35 -8.32 -2.30
CA ILE A 415 -16.82 -8.99 -3.53
C ILE A 415 -17.73 -8.05 -4.33
N ALA A 416 -18.69 -7.38 -3.67
CA ALA A 416 -19.60 -6.44 -4.32
C ALA A 416 -18.92 -5.15 -4.83
N ALA A 417 -17.69 -4.86 -4.37
CA ALA A 417 -16.89 -3.74 -4.86
C ALA A 417 -16.01 -4.11 -6.06
N THR A 418 -15.96 -5.39 -6.45
CA THR A 418 -15.31 -5.81 -7.71
C THR A 418 -16.16 -5.46 -8.92
N ALA A 419 -15.66 -5.70 -10.14
CA ALA A 419 -16.40 -5.40 -11.36
C ALA A 419 -17.72 -6.19 -11.43
N ASP A 420 -18.82 -5.50 -11.75
CA ASP A 420 -20.18 -6.06 -11.81
C ASP A 420 -20.33 -7.24 -12.81
N ASP A 421 -19.40 -7.38 -13.76
CA ASP A 421 -19.36 -8.49 -14.73
C ASP A 421 -18.75 -9.78 -14.14
N GLY A 422 -18.29 -9.74 -12.90
CA GLY A 422 -17.69 -10.85 -12.18
C GLY A 422 -16.21 -11.09 -12.50
N SER A 423 -15.60 -10.31 -13.39
CA SER A 423 -14.19 -10.49 -13.78
C SER A 423 -13.19 -10.34 -12.63
N GLY A 424 -13.56 -9.62 -11.56
CA GLY A 424 -12.73 -9.50 -10.36
C GLY A 424 -12.78 -10.73 -9.43
N VAL A 425 -13.60 -11.73 -9.74
CA VAL A 425 -13.81 -12.95 -8.94
C VAL A 425 -14.01 -14.19 -9.81
N ASP A 426 -13.66 -14.14 -11.11
CA ASP A 426 -13.95 -15.22 -12.07
C ASP A 426 -12.94 -16.36 -12.05
N THR A 427 -11.91 -16.28 -11.19
CA THR A 427 -11.09 -17.41 -10.79
C THR A 427 -11.03 -17.56 -9.28
N ARG A 428 -10.74 -18.78 -8.80
CA ARG A 428 -10.52 -19.05 -7.38
C ARG A 428 -9.38 -18.19 -6.80
N ALA A 429 -8.35 -17.90 -7.60
CA ALA A 429 -7.22 -17.08 -7.17
C ALA A 429 -7.61 -15.62 -6.92
N GLU A 430 -8.38 -15.02 -7.83
CA GLU A 430 -8.87 -13.65 -7.67
C GLU A 430 -9.84 -13.55 -6.50
N LEU A 431 -10.78 -14.48 -6.38
CA LEU A 431 -11.70 -14.54 -5.24
C LEU A 431 -10.95 -14.73 -3.90
N GLN A 432 -9.91 -15.58 -3.86
CA GLN A 432 -9.07 -15.75 -2.68
C GLN A 432 -8.28 -14.47 -2.37
N ALA A 433 -7.83 -13.72 -3.37
CA ALA A 433 -7.15 -12.44 -3.17
C ALA A 433 -8.09 -11.40 -2.52
N VAL A 434 -9.34 -11.30 -2.99
CA VAL A 434 -10.37 -10.44 -2.37
C VAL A 434 -10.58 -10.79 -0.89
N VAL A 435 -10.69 -12.08 -0.56
CA VAL A 435 -10.83 -12.52 0.84
C VAL A 435 -9.57 -12.25 1.66
N SER A 436 -8.40 -12.49 1.09
CA SER A 436 -7.11 -12.29 1.77
C SER A 436 -6.87 -10.83 2.12
N ALA A 437 -7.28 -9.90 1.24
CA ALA A 437 -7.23 -8.47 1.51
C ALA A 437 -8.08 -8.07 2.71
N VAL A 438 -9.31 -8.58 2.81
CA VAL A 438 -10.19 -8.32 3.96
C VAL A 438 -9.61 -8.86 5.27
N VAL A 439 -9.02 -10.06 5.23
CA VAL A 439 -8.35 -10.66 6.39
C VAL A 439 -7.15 -9.81 6.82
N ALA A 440 -6.36 -9.35 5.86
CA ALA A 440 -5.17 -8.53 6.12
C ALA A 440 -5.53 -7.15 6.71
N ILE A 441 -6.52 -6.47 6.14
CA ILE A 441 -7.06 -5.20 6.66
C ILE A 441 -7.57 -5.40 8.09
N SER A 442 -8.33 -6.47 8.35
CA SER A 442 -8.85 -6.78 9.68
C SER A 442 -7.74 -7.00 10.71
N ALA A 443 -6.64 -7.64 10.32
CA ALA A 443 -5.49 -7.85 11.18
C ALA A 443 -4.73 -6.55 11.47
N ILE A 444 -4.55 -5.68 10.46
CA ILE A 444 -3.93 -4.35 10.62
C ILE A 444 -4.77 -3.46 11.53
N SER A 445 -6.09 -3.36 11.29
CA SER A 445 -7.01 -2.57 12.12
C SER A 445 -7.13 -3.11 13.54
N SER A 446 -7.07 -4.42 13.75
CA SER A 446 -7.00 -5.02 15.09
C SER A 446 -5.70 -4.70 15.83
N ALA A 447 -4.56 -4.71 15.11
CA ALA A 447 -3.27 -4.34 15.67
C ALA A 447 -3.25 -2.86 16.09
N ALA A 448 -3.82 -1.97 15.27
CA ALA A 448 -3.98 -0.56 15.60
C ALA A 448 -4.88 -0.37 16.83
N GLN A 449 -6.07 -0.98 16.83
CA GLN A 449 -7.00 -0.84 17.96
C GLN A 449 -6.43 -1.36 19.30
N SER A 450 -5.53 -2.33 19.24
CA SER A 450 -4.92 -2.95 20.41
C SER A 450 -3.56 -2.37 20.78
N ASN A 451 -3.03 -1.40 20.01
CA ASN A 451 -1.65 -0.91 20.09
C ASN A 451 -0.63 -2.06 20.19
N SER A 452 -0.78 -3.07 19.33
CA SER A 452 0.00 -4.32 19.37
C SER A 452 0.85 -4.56 18.12
N ALA A 453 0.93 -3.59 17.22
CA ALA A 453 1.79 -3.68 16.05
C ALA A 453 3.27 -3.81 16.48
N SER A 454 3.99 -4.71 15.85
CA SER A 454 5.36 -5.08 16.24
C SER A 454 6.15 -5.59 15.04
N ALA A 455 7.44 -5.85 15.21
CA ALA A 455 8.25 -6.50 14.17
C ALA A 455 7.74 -7.91 13.79
N SER A 456 6.96 -8.55 14.65
CA SER A 456 6.32 -9.85 14.39
C SER A 456 4.93 -9.77 13.72
N GLY A 457 4.38 -8.57 13.55
CA GLY A 457 3.06 -8.38 12.91
C GLY A 457 2.45 -7.02 13.26
N PRO A 458 1.88 -6.28 12.28
CA PRO A 458 1.81 -6.55 10.84
C PRO A 458 3.18 -6.63 10.15
N ALA A 459 3.36 -7.62 9.26
CA ALA A 459 4.55 -7.74 8.40
C ALA A 459 4.30 -7.08 7.04
N ALA A 460 5.36 -6.75 6.29
CA ALA A 460 5.23 -6.10 4.97
C ALA A 460 4.33 -6.86 3.97
N SER A 461 4.33 -8.21 4.01
CA SER A 461 3.44 -9.03 3.18
C SER A 461 1.97 -8.83 3.52
N LEU A 462 1.62 -8.58 4.79
CA LEU A 462 0.25 -8.34 5.22
C LEU A 462 -0.29 -7.02 4.65
N TYR A 463 0.55 -5.98 4.58
CA TYR A 463 0.18 -4.74 3.89
C TYR A 463 -0.02 -4.98 2.39
N THR A 464 0.84 -5.78 1.76
CA THR A 464 0.69 -6.15 0.35
C THR A 464 -0.61 -6.90 0.10
N ASP A 465 -0.95 -7.86 0.96
CA ASP A 465 -2.21 -8.61 0.90
C ASP A 465 -3.41 -7.67 1.09
N ALA A 466 -3.32 -6.67 1.96
CA ALA A 466 -4.32 -5.61 2.15
C ALA A 466 -4.40 -4.62 0.96
N GLY A 467 -3.59 -4.79 -0.09
CA GLY A 467 -3.52 -3.91 -1.25
C GLY A 467 -2.75 -2.59 -1.01
N VAL A 468 -1.98 -2.50 0.06
CA VAL A 468 -1.22 -1.31 0.47
C VAL A 468 0.23 -1.41 -0.02
N GLY A 469 0.65 -0.42 -0.81
CA GLY A 469 1.99 -0.32 -1.37
C GLY A 469 2.94 0.57 -0.55
N GLY A 470 4.24 0.39 -0.77
CA GLY A 470 5.30 1.23 -0.19
C GLY A 470 5.85 0.76 1.16
N VAL A 471 5.31 -0.31 1.76
CA VAL A 471 5.83 -0.88 2.99
C VAL A 471 7.00 -1.83 2.70
N ASN A 472 8.16 -1.58 3.30
CA ASN A 472 9.37 -2.38 3.13
C ASN A 472 10.17 -2.44 4.45
N ALA A 473 11.31 -3.15 4.44
CA ALA A 473 12.11 -3.34 5.65
C ALA A 473 12.65 -2.04 6.28
N ALA A 474 12.81 -0.96 5.50
CA ALA A 474 13.34 0.31 5.99
C ALA A 474 12.29 1.17 6.72
N ASN A 475 10.99 1.03 6.39
CA ASN A 475 9.93 1.85 6.97
C ASN A 475 8.88 1.06 7.78
N LEU A 476 8.93 -0.27 7.79
CA LEU A 476 7.96 -1.11 8.50
C LEU A 476 7.89 -0.80 10.00
N ALA A 477 9.04 -0.53 10.64
CA ALA A 477 9.08 -0.20 12.07
C ALA A 477 8.31 1.10 12.37
N ALA A 478 8.55 2.16 11.59
CA ALA A 478 7.86 3.44 11.72
C ALA A 478 6.36 3.30 11.46
N ILE A 479 5.96 2.57 10.41
CA ILE A 479 4.55 2.35 10.09
C ILE A 479 3.84 1.57 11.22
N ASN A 480 4.49 0.54 11.77
CA ASN A 480 3.95 -0.21 12.91
C ASN A 480 3.89 0.66 14.18
N ASP A 481 4.87 1.53 14.40
CA ASP A 481 4.83 2.50 15.51
C ASP A 481 3.64 3.48 15.35
N ALA A 482 3.36 3.95 14.13
CA ALA A 482 2.19 4.77 13.86
C ALA A 482 0.86 4.06 14.13
N LEU A 483 0.74 2.76 13.83
CA LEU A 483 -0.43 1.98 14.21
C LEU A 483 -0.60 1.88 15.73
N ASN A 484 0.48 1.96 16.51
CA ASN A 484 0.42 1.94 17.98
C ASN A 484 0.15 3.31 18.61
N SER A 485 0.04 4.37 17.82
CA SER A 485 -0.36 5.68 18.32
C SER A 485 -1.80 5.61 18.81
N SER A 486 -2.07 6.14 20.00
CA SER A 486 -3.43 6.17 20.57
C SER A 486 -4.44 6.97 19.73
N ALA A 487 -3.96 7.81 18.81
CA ALA A 487 -4.80 8.56 17.88
C ALA A 487 -5.21 7.73 16.64
N VAL A 488 -4.53 6.62 16.38
CA VAL A 488 -4.84 5.65 15.31
C VAL A 488 -5.60 4.48 15.93
N ASN A 489 -6.79 4.18 15.42
CA ASN A 489 -7.65 3.08 15.90
C ASN A 489 -8.20 2.27 14.73
N ALA A 490 -8.98 1.22 15.00
CA ALA A 490 -9.53 0.35 13.93
C ALA A 490 -10.25 1.16 12.84
N ALA A 491 -11.10 2.11 13.20
CA ALA A 491 -11.90 2.89 12.26
C ALA A 491 -11.07 3.87 11.40
N SER A 492 -9.83 4.17 11.79
CA SER A 492 -8.93 5.01 10.99
C SER A 492 -8.07 4.21 9.99
N VAL A 493 -8.19 2.88 9.99
CA VAL A 493 -7.41 1.94 9.17
C VAL A 493 -8.21 0.68 8.78
N ASP A 494 -9.54 0.78 8.64
CA ASP A 494 -10.41 -0.36 8.31
C ASP A 494 -10.68 -0.53 6.80
N THR A 495 -10.08 0.33 5.97
CA THR A 495 -10.03 0.20 4.52
C THR A 495 -8.60 0.28 3.97
N THR A 496 -8.39 -0.29 2.78
CA THR A 496 -7.10 -0.16 2.05
C THR A 496 -6.70 1.30 1.86
N ALA A 497 -7.66 2.18 1.53
CA ALA A 497 -7.39 3.60 1.26
C ALA A 497 -6.90 4.34 2.50
N GLU A 498 -7.47 4.04 3.67
CA GLU A 498 -7.07 4.65 4.93
C GLU A 498 -5.69 4.15 5.39
N ILE A 499 -5.43 2.84 5.31
CA ILE A 499 -4.10 2.29 5.60
C ILE A 499 -3.06 2.90 4.64
N GLN A 500 -3.37 3.00 3.33
CA GLN A 500 -2.49 3.64 2.35
C GLN A 500 -2.26 5.12 2.65
N THR A 501 -3.25 5.83 3.21
CA THR A 501 -3.09 7.23 3.63
C THR A 501 -2.08 7.35 4.76
N LEU A 502 -2.18 6.52 5.80
CA LEU A 502 -1.20 6.46 6.90
C LEU A 502 0.21 6.12 6.39
N VAL A 503 0.33 5.09 5.54
CA VAL A 503 1.62 4.68 4.96
C VAL A 503 2.25 5.77 4.09
N THR A 504 1.46 6.44 3.26
CA THR A 504 1.92 7.55 2.41
C THR A 504 2.34 8.76 3.25
N ALA A 505 1.57 9.08 4.30
CA ALA A 505 1.88 10.17 5.20
C ALA A 505 3.23 9.96 5.90
N TYR A 506 3.47 8.77 6.47
CA TYR A 506 4.74 8.52 7.15
C TYR A 506 5.92 8.47 6.16
N GLN A 507 5.74 7.89 4.97
CA GLN A 507 6.79 7.93 3.94
C GLN A 507 7.16 9.36 3.53
N THR A 508 6.20 10.28 3.48
CA THR A 508 6.47 11.70 3.19
C THR A 508 7.38 12.32 4.25
N ILE A 509 7.12 12.04 5.54
CA ILE A 509 7.92 12.54 6.67
C ILE A 509 9.33 11.94 6.64
N LEU A 510 9.45 10.62 6.45
CA LEU A 510 10.75 9.94 6.37
C LEU A 510 11.59 10.42 5.18
N ALA A 511 10.95 10.71 4.04
CA ALA A 511 11.65 11.22 2.86
C ALA A 511 12.09 12.68 3.01
N GLY A 512 11.32 13.50 3.73
CA GLY A 512 11.72 14.85 4.12
C GLY A 512 12.93 14.85 5.06
N ALA A 513 13.07 13.83 5.91
CA ALA A 513 14.19 13.68 6.83
C ALA A 513 15.44 13.05 6.17
N ASP A 514 15.99 13.70 5.15
CA ASP A 514 17.16 13.21 4.41
C ASP A 514 18.52 13.69 4.98
N GLY A 515 18.48 14.51 6.04
CA GLY A 515 19.65 15.09 6.69
C GLY A 515 20.24 16.31 5.97
N THR A 516 19.57 16.84 4.95
CA THR A 516 20.07 17.97 4.15
C THR A 516 19.03 19.08 3.99
N ALA A 517 19.42 20.31 4.30
CA ALA A 517 18.56 21.49 4.17
C ALA A 517 18.32 21.85 2.68
N ASN A 518 17.39 21.18 2.01
CA ASN A 518 17.10 21.32 0.58
C ASN A 518 15.62 21.65 0.28
N GLY A 519 14.75 21.69 1.30
CA GLY A 519 13.33 22.04 1.18
C GLY A 519 12.47 20.93 0.59
N ASN A 520 12.87 19.67 0.70
CA ASN A 520 12.08 18.53 0.24
C ASN A 520 11.03 18.07 1.27
N ALA A 521 11.19 18.43 2.55
CA ALA A 521 10.18 18.20 3.57
C ALA A 521 8.91 19.04 3.30
N SER A 522 7.76 18.37 3.19
CA SER A 522 6.49 19.01 2.79
C SER A 522 5.25 18.31 3.35
N ALA A 523 5.33 17.78 4.57
CA ALA A 523 4.22 17.04 5.17
C ALA A 523 3.15 18.02 5.71
N SER A 524 1.92 17.85 5.25
CA SER A 524 0.78 18.65 5.73
C SER A 524 0.39 18.29 7.16
N ALA A 525 -0.30 19.21 7.84
CA ALA A 525 -0.90 18.95 9.16
C ALA A 525 -1.82 17.71 9.16
N ALA A 526 -2.52 17.44 8.05
CA ALA A 526 -3.35 16.25 7.89
C ALA A 526 -2.52 14.96 7.82
N GLN A 527 -1.36 14.98 7.15
CA GLN A 527 -0.46 13.82 7.10
C GLN A 527 0.16 13.53 8.46
N TYR A 528 0.56 14.55 9.23
CA TYR A 528 0.98 14.35 10.62
C TYR A 528 -0.15 13.74 11.46
N ALA A 529 -1.39 14.21 11.30
CA ALA A 529 -2.54 13.61 11.98
C ALA A 529 -2.80 12.15 11.57
N SER A 530 -2.60 11.78 10.30
CA SER A 530 -2.77 10.39 9.82
C SER A 530 -1.80 9.39 10.44
N ILE A 531 -0.62 9.82 10.89
CA ILE A 531 0.31 8.97 11.65
C ILE A 531 0.09 9.07 13.17
N GLY A 532 -0.95 9.80 13.59
CA GLY A 532 -1.33 9.96 14.99
C GLY A 532 -0.57 11.07 15.74
N VAL A 533 0.12 11.98 15.05
CA VAL A 533 0.70 13.18 15.66
C VAL A 533 -0.40 14.25 15.81
N THR A 534 -0.51 14.80 17.01
CA THR A 534 -1.56 15.76 17.39
C THR A 534 -1.02 17.17 17.60
N GLY A 535 -1.90 18.17 17.54
CA GLY A 535 -1.55 19.56 17.81
C GLY A 535 -0.75 20.24 16.69
N VAL A 536 -0.89 19.78 15.44
CA VAL A 536 -0.23 20.40 14.29
C VAL A 536 -1.21 21.32 13.55
N SER A 537 -0.90 22.62 13.50
CA SER A 537 -1.52 23.59 12.60
C SER A 537 -0.74 23.69 11.29
N SER A 538 -1.30 24.37 10.28
CA SER A 538 -0.57 24.66 9.03
C SER A 538 0.74 25.40 9.28
N THR A 539 0.74 26.35 10.21
CA THR A 539 1.91 27.17 10.56
C THR A 539 2.96 26.33 11.31
N SER A 540 2.56 25.49 12.27
CA SER A 540 3.53 24.61 12.94
C SER A 540 4.04 23.50 12.03
N ALA A 541 3.26 23.07 11.03
CA ALA A 541 3.70 22.11 10.02
C ALA A 541 4.86 22.70 9.18
N SER A 542 4.76 23.95 8.74
CA SER A 542 5.86 24.64 8.04
C SER A 542 7.16 24.64 8.86
N LEU A 543 7.06 24.96 10.16
CA LEU A 543 8.22 24.96 11.04
C LEU A 543 8.76 23.53 11.22
N LEU A 544 7.89 22.57 11.48
CA LEU A 544 8.23 21.17 11.64
C LEU A 544 8.90 20.59 10.38
N ASP A 545 8.41 20.92 9.19
CA ASP A 545 9.00 20.51 7.92
C ASP A 545 10.41 21.11 7.77
N SER A 546 10.59 22.41 8.03
CA SER A 546 11.92 23.05 7.97
C SER A 546 12.94 22.49 8.97
N VAL A 547 12.45 21.93 10.09
CA VAL A 547 13.27 21.21 11.07
C VAL A 547 13.58 19.80 10.56
N THR A 548 12.56 19.09 10.10
CA THR A 548 12.64 17.70 9.61
C THR A 548 13.58 17.57 8.42
N ASP A 549 13.57 18.52 7.49
CA ASP A 549 14.48 18.64 6.32
C ASP A 549 15.97 18.47 6.69
N ARG A 550 16.33 18.82 7.93
CA ARG A 550 17.72 18.81 8.43
C ARG A 550 18.05 17.58 9.27
N LEU A 551 17.04 16.78 9.60
CA LEU A 551 17.16 15.57 10.41
C LEU A 551 17.36 14.35 9.52
N ALA A 552 18.01 13.32 10.05
CA ALA A 552 18.03 12.01 9.41
C ALA A 552 16.73 11.25 9.71
N ALA A 553 16.32 10.35 8.82
CA ALA A 553 15.10 9.55 8.98
C ALA A 553 15.03 8.79 10.31
N SER A 554 16.17 8.40 10.89
CA SER A 554 16.26 7.75 12.21
C SER A 554 15.99 8.67 13.41
N ALA A 555 15.73 9.95 13.19
CA ALA A 555 15.32 10.91 14.22
C ALA A 555 13.81 11.21 14.16
N VAL A 556 13.10 10.59 13.22
CA VAL A 556 11.66 10.71 13.00
C VAL A 556 11.02 9.33 12.73
N ASP A 557 11.69 8.23 13.07
CA ASP A 557 11.23 6.87 12.80
C ASP A 557 10.28 6.31 13.88
N SER A 558 9.94 7.14 14.87
CA SER A 558 8.81 6.93 15.77
C SER A 558 7.87 8.15 15.87
N VAL A 559 6.58 7.90 16.08
CA VAL A 559 5.57 8.93 16.32
C VAL A 559 5.89 9.75 17.55
N ALA A 560 6.52 9.16 18.57
CA ALA A 560 6.93 9.88 19.78
C ALA A 560 7.96 10.98 19.48
N GLU A 561 8.94 10.72 18.61
CA GLU A 561 9.93 11.71 18.18
C GLU A 561 9.27 12.83 17.37
N VAL A 562 8.43 12.47 16.39
CA VAL A 562 7.70 13.45 15.58
C VAL A 562 6.76 14.29 16.44
N GLN A 563 6.09 13.68 17.43
CA GLN A 563 5.21 14.37 18.36
C GLN A 563 5.98 15.37 19.25
N ALA A 564 7.20 15.03 19.69
CA ALA A 564 8.03 15.94 20.47
C ALA A 564 8.44 17.19 19.66
N LEU A 565 8.83 17.00 18.39
CA LEU A 565 9.13 18.08 17.46
C LEU A 565 7.87 18.93 17.18
N ALA A 566 6.73 18.30 16.93
CA ALA A 566 5.44 18.96 16.69
C ALA A 566 5.00 19.81 17.89
N SER A 567 5.12 19.30 19.12
CA SER A 567 4.76 20.05 20.33
C SER A 567 5.68 21.24 20.58
N ALA A 568 6.97 21.13 20.27
CA ALA A 568 7.91 22.25 20.34
C ALA A 568 7.58 23.31 19.27
N ALA A 569 7.31 22.88 18.03
CA ALA A 569 6.92 23.77 16.94
C ALA A 569 5.61 24.50 17.23
N LEU A 570 4.62 23.80 17.81
CA LEU A 570 3.35 24.39 18.24
C LEU A 570 3.54 25.49 19.30
N ALA A 571 4.39 25.25 20.30
CA ALA A 571 4.70 26.26 21.32
C ALA A 571 5.31 27.52 20.70
N VAL A 572 6.24 27.37 19.75
CA VAL A 572 6.84 28.48 19.00
C VAL A 572 5.77 29.28 18.27
N VAL A 573 4.98 28.65 17.39
CA VAL A 573 4.04 29.38 16.52
C VAL A 573 2.85 29.99 17.27
N ASN A 574 2.53 29.50 18.48
CA ASN A 574 1.48 30.06 19.32
C ASN A 574 1.96 31.19 20.24
N THR A 575 3.27 31.32 20.49
CA THR A 575 3.83 32.38 21.36
C THR A 575 3.40 33.79 20.92
N PRO A 576 3.42 34.15 19.62
CA PRO A 576 2.98 35.47 19.14
C PRO A 576 1.49 35.77 19.40
N ALA A 577 0.66 34.75 19.58
CA ALA A 577 -0.76 34.87 19.90
C ALA A 577 -1.04 34.85 21.42
N GLY A 578 0.01 34.89 22.26
CA GLY A 578 -0.11 34.79 23.72
C GLY A 578 -0.22 33.34 24.24
N GLY A 579 0.12 32.35 23.42
CA GLY A 579 0.25 30.95 23.84
C GLY A 579 1.44 30.74 24.78
N ALA A 580 1.50 29.54 25.38
CA ALA A 580 2.63 29.17 26.24
C ALA A 580 3.94 29.17 25.45
N ALA A 581 4.92 29.96 25.91
CA ALA A 581 6.21 30.11 25.24
C ALA A 581 7.05 28.82 25.33
N PRO A 582 7.88 28.52 24.31
CA PRO A 582 8.75 27.35 24.32
C PRO A 582 9.85 27.50 25.37
N ASN A 583 10.14 26.41 26.08
CA ASN A 583 11.28 26.35 26.99
C ASN A 583 12.61 26.11 26.24
N LEU A 584 13.74 26.19 26.96
CA LEU A 584 15.08 25.99 26.38
C LEU A 584 15.22 24.63 25.67
N ALA A 585 14.70 23.55 26.26
CA ALA A 585 14.80 22.21 25.69
C ALA A 585 13.99 22.11 24.38
N GLN A 586 12.80 22.70 24.32
CA GLN A 586 11.99 22.73 23.10
C GLN A 586 12.69 23.47 21.95
N LEU A 587 13.31 24.62 22.23
CA LEU A 587 14.09 25.34 21.22
C LEU A 587 15.31 24.52 20.74
N GLN A 588 15.99 23.82 21.65
CA GLN A 588 17.10 22.93 21.31
C GLN A 588 16.64 21.70 20.50
N THR A 589 15.49 21.12 20.83
CA THR A 589 14.85 20.02 20.07
C THR A 589 14.56 20.44 18.63
N LEU A 590 14.13 21.69 18.41
CA LEU A 590 13.95 22.24 17.05
C LEU A 590 15.28 22.58 16.35
N GLY A 591 16.42 22.41 17.01
CA GLY A 591 17.73 22.71 16.46
C GLY A 591 18.13 24.19 16.52
N VAL A 592 17.45 25.02 17.34
CA VAL A 592 17.84 26.42 17.56
C VAL A 592 19.08 26.48 18.45
N THR A 593 20.10 27.18 17.97
CA THR A 593 21.40 27.34 18.64
C THR A 593 21.58 28.76 19.19
N GLY A 594 22.48 28.95 20.16
CA GLY A 594 22.77 30.26 20.76
C GLY A 594 21.80 30.70 21.87
N VAL A 595 20.75 29.93 22.13
CA VAL A 595 19.84 30.15 23.26
C VAL A 595 20.41 29.53 24.52
N THR A 596 20.40 30.30 25.61
CA THR A 596 20.88 29.93 26.95
C THR A 596 19.84 30.35 27.99
N ALA A 597 19.99 29.89 29.23
CA ALA A 597 19.10 30.32 30.31
C ALA A 597 19.10 31.86 30.52
N GLY A 598 20.22 32.54 30.23
CA GLY A 598 20.34 33.99 30.41
C GLY A 598 19.65 34.84 29.34
N ASN A 599 19.46 34.29 28.12
CA ASN A 599 18.82 35.01 27.02
C ASN A 599 17.45 34.43 26.61
N LEU A 600 17.01 33.33 27.23
CA LEU A 600 15.74 32.67 26.91
C LEU A 600 14.55 33.63 26.99
N SER A 601 14.44 34.41 28.06
CA SER A 601 13.33 35.38 28.21
C SER A 601 13.32 36.41 27.07
N ALA A 602 14.49 36.90 26.64
CA ALA A 602 14.58 37.85 25.52
C ALA A 602 14.13 37.20 24.20
N VAL A 603 14.52 35.95 23.95
CA VAL A 603 14.07 35.19 22.77
C VAL A 603 12.55 34.99 22.81
N GLN A 604 11.99 34.60 23.96
CA GLN A 604 10.54 34.39 24.12
C GLN A 604 9.74 35.68 23.89
N HIS A 605 10.20 36.83 24.39
CA HIS A 605 9.53 38.12 24.19
C HIS A 605 9.71 38.64 22.76
N ALA A 606 10.89 38.48 22.17
CA ALA A 606 11.09 38.78 20.75
C ALA A 606 10.13 37.96 19.87
N MET A 607 9.92 36.68 20.23
CA MET A 607 8.94 35.81 19.58
C MET A 607 7.51 36.33 19.75
N ALA A 608 7.12 36.70 20.98
CA ALA A 608 5.80 37.25 21.30
C ALA A 608 5.49 38.54 20.53
N ASN A 609 6.51 39.32 20.17
CA ASN A 609 6.38 40.57 19.42
C ASN A 609 6.29 40.38 17.89
N THR A 610 6.37 39.15 17.38
CA THR A 610 6.14 38.87 15.96
C THR A 610 4.64 38.84 15.63
N ALA A 611 4.29 38.60 14.35
CA ALA A 611 2.90 38.54 13.92
C ALA A 611 2.13 37.41 14.62
N SER A 612 0.95 37.72 15.17
CA SER A 612 0.12 36.78 15.96
C SER A 612 -0.41 35.56 15.20
N ASN A 613 -0.24 35.52 13.87
CA ASN A 613 -0.54 34.37 13.03
C ASN A 613 0.62 33.35 12.96
N GLY A 614 1.74 33.62 13.64
CA GLY A 614 2.91 32.75 13.72
C GLY A 614 3.85 32.82 12.50
N THR A 615 3.55 33.62 11.48
CA THR A 615 4.35 33.69 10.22
C THR A 615 5.69 34.41 10.37
N GLY A 616 6.05 34.83 11.58
CA GLY A 616 7.40 35.38 11.86
C GLY A 616 8.37 34.32 12.39
N VAL A 617 7.89 33.09 12.60
CA VAL A 617 8.60 32.00 13.28
C VAL A 617 8.24 30.63 12.71
N ASP A 618 7.61 30.58 11.53
CA ASP A 618 7.09 29.37 10.90
C ASP A 618 8.14 28.65 10.03
N THR A 619 9.39 29.11 10.04
CA THR A 619 10.55 28.34 9.58
C THR A 619 11.69 28.37 10.61
N LEU A 620 12.52 27.34 10.63
CA LEU A 620 13.68 27.27 11.51
C LEU A 620 14.68 28.40 11.23
N ALA A 621 14.76 28.86 9.98
CA ALA A 621 15.63 29.97 9.60
C ALA A 621 15.18 31.29 10.25
N GLU A 622 13.89 31.60 10.20
CA GLU A 622 13.32 32.78 10.87
C GLU A 622 13.45 32.69 12.39
N LEU A 623 13.14 31.52 12.96
CA LEU A 623 13.27 31.28 14.39
C LEU A 623 14.74 31.42 14.87
N GLN A 624 15.70 30.87 14.13
CA GLN A 624 17.13 31.01 14.42
C GLN A 624 17.60 32.46 14.26
N ALA A 625 17.14 33.19 13.23
CA ALA A 625 17.48 34.59 13.05
C ALA A 625 16.94 35.45 14.19
N LEU A 626 15.70 35.23 14.62
CA LEU A 626 15.09 35.89 15.77
C LEU A 626 15.85 35.60 17.07
N ALA A 627 16.17 34.33 17.34
CA ALA A 627 16.92 33.93 18.52
C ALA A 627 18.33 34.57 18.56
N THR A 628 19.01 34.59 17.41
CA THR A 628 20.34 35.22 17.26
C THR A 628 20.25 36.73 17.46
N GLY A 629 19.24 37.37 16.87
CA GLY A 629 18.98 38.80 16.99
C GLY A 629 18.72 39.21 18.44
N ALA A 630 17.86 38.48 19.15
CA ALA A 630 17.55 38.75 20.55
C ALA A 630 18.76 38.56 21.48
N ALA A 631 19.51 37.47 21.30
CA ALA A 631 20.73 37.22 22.07
C ALA A 631 21.81 38.30 21.81
N GLY A 632 22.03 38.67 20.56
CA GLY A 632 22.99 39.70 20.17
C GLY A 632 22.60 41.10 20.64
N ALA A 633 21.31 41.44 20.59
CA ALA A 633 20.79 42.70 21.08
C ALA A 633 20.94 42.84 22.60
N LEU A 634 20.60 41.80 23.36
CA LEU A 634 20.78 41.78 24.82
C LEU A 634 22.26 41.94 25.20
N ALA A 635 23.16 41.26 24.49
CA ALA A 635 24.61 41.40 24.69
C ALA A 635 25.11 42.82 24.37
N THR A 636 24.57 43.44 23.30
CA THR A 636 24.89 44.82 22.92
C THR A 636 24.46 45.82 23.99
N LEU A 637 23.24 45.69 24.50
CA LEU A 637 22.69 46.57 25.56
C LEU A 637 23.44 46.40 26.88
N SER A 638 23.72 45.16 27.29
CA SER A 638 24.51 44.87 28.48
C SER A 638 25.94 45.42 28.39
N THR A 639 26.58 45.29 27.22
CA THR A 639 27.91 45.87 26.98
C THR A 639 27.87 47.40 27.00
N ALA A 640 26.87 48.00 26.34
CA ALA A 640 26.70 49.45 26.30
C ALA A 640 26.49 50.04 27.71
N ALA A 641 25.69 49.37 28.55
CA ALA A 641 25.51 49.74 29.95
C ALA A 641 26.82 49.60 30.75
N GLN A 642 27.50 48.46 30.63
CA GLN A 642 28.75 48.22 31.35
C GLN A 642 29.86 49.24 31.04
N GLN A 643 29.87 49.76 29.81
CA GLN A 643 30.89 50.69 29.31
C GLN A 643 30.43 52.15 29.27
N ASN A 644 29.18 52.45 29.62
CA ASN A 644 28.55 53.76 29.45
C ASN A 644 28.69 54.31 28.02
N THR A 645 28.42 53.47 27.02
CA THR A 645 28.53 53.81 25.58
C THR A 645 27.21 53.71 24.81
N ALA A 646 26.07 53.69 25.49
CA ALA A 646 24.75 53.68 24.86
C ALA A 646 24.51 55.00 24.11
N SER A 647 24.04 54.91 22.87
CA SER A 647 23.82 56.05 21.98
C SER A 647 22.88 55.65 20.85
N ALA A 648 22.35 56.62 20.09
CA ALA A 648 21.56 56.31 18.90
C ALA A 648 22.32 55.47 17.85
N ALA A 649 23.67 55.46 17.87
CA ALA A 649 24.48 54.67 16.95
C ALA A 649 24.73 53.23 17.43
N THR A 650 24.82 53.00 18.75
CA THR A 650 25.15 51.70 19.36
C THR A 650 23.91 50.96 19.84
N THR A 651 22.92 51.68 20.33
CA THR A 651 21.67 51.18 20.90
C THR A 651 20.49 51.99 20.35
N PRO A 652 20.25 51.96 19.02
CA PRO A 652 19.03 52.50 18.42
C PRO A 652 17.79 51.70 18.88
N GLU A 653 16.60 52.25 18.62
CA GLU A 653 15.29 51.62 18.94
C GLU A 653 15.20 50.16 18.48
N SER A 654 15.75 49.84 17.30
CA SER A 654 15.76 48.48 16.75
C SER A 654 16.54 47.45 17.59
N VAL A 655 17.54 47.87 18.37
CA VAL A 655 18.27 46.97 19.27
C VAL A 655 17.39 46.60 20.47
N TYR A 656 16.67 47.55 21.05
CA TYR A 656 15.71 47.25 22.12
C TYR A 656 14.59 46.34 21.62
N ALA A 657 14.02 46.66 20.45
CA ALA A 657 12.98 45.82 19.83
C ALA A 657 13.48 44.40 19.54
N ALA A 658 14.71 44.25 19.04
CA ALA A 658 15.32 42.94 18.80
C ALA A 658 15.53 42.14 20.10
N ALA A 659 15.84 42.80 21.23
CA ALA A 659 15.91 42.17 22.54
C ALA A 659 14.52 41.82 23.14
N GLY A 660 13.44 42.06 22.40
CA GLY A 660 12.06 41.83 22.83
C GLY A 660 11.44 42.97 23.64
N VAL A 661 12.20 44.04 23.92
CA VAL A 661 11.76 45.15 24.79
C VAL A 661 10.74 46.02 24.07
N THR A 662 9.71 46.45 24.80
CA THR A 662 8.62 47.28 24.27
C THR A 662 8.58 48.65 24.95
N GLY A 663 8.00 49.63 24.24
CA GLY A 663 7.82 50.99 24.74
C GLY A 663 9.03 51.92 24.57
N VAL A 664 10.09 51.46 23.91
CA VAL A 664 11.15 52.34 23.40
C VAL A 664 10.70 52.92 22.07
N THR A 665 10.78 54.23 21.94
CA THR A 665 10.38 54.98 20.74
C THR A 665 11.44 56.03 20.43
N SER A 666 11.37 56.62 19.25
CA SER A 666 12.18 57.77 18.87
C SER A 666 12.11 58.96 19.84
N SER A 667 11.04 59.08 20.65
CA SER A 667 10.89 60.16 21.63
C SER A 667 11.58 59.89 22.97
N ASN A 668 11.83 58.63 23.35
CA ASN A 668 12.40 58.29 24.66
C ASN A 668 13.72 57.49 24.62
N VAL A 669 14.15 57.03 23.44
CA VAL A 669 15.38 56.23 23.31
C VAL A 669 16.62 56.97 23.79
N ALA A 670 16.66 58.31 23.68
CA ALA A 670 17.76 59.13 24.19
C ALA A 670 17.84 59.09 25.72
N ALA A 671 16.70 59.25 26.40
CA ALA A 671 16.59 59.16 27.85
C ALA A 671 16.98 57.77 28.36
N ILE A 672 16.45 56.72 27.73
CA ILE A 672 16.77 55.32 28.08
C ILE A 672 18.25 55.01 27.87
N ASN A 673 18.86 55.47 26.77
CA ASN A 673 20.30 55.37 26.56
C ASN A 673 21.08 56.16 27.63
N GLY A 674 20.57 57.30 28.08
CA GLY A 674 21.11 58.05 29.21
C GLY A 674 21.10 57.25 30.51
N ALA A 675 20.02 56.50 30.77
CA ALA A 675 19.93 55.58 31.91
C ALA A 675 20.92 54.43 31.82
N LEU A 676 21.09 53.81 30.65
CA LEU A 676 22.15 52.82 30.45
C LEU A 676 23.56 53.38 30.67
N ASN A 677 23.78 54.67 30.41
CA ASN A 677 25.07 55.34 30.64
C ASN A 677 25.27 55.81 32.09
N SER A 678 24.30 55.62 32.98
CA SER A 678 24.48 55.91 34.39
C SER A 678 25.44 54.89 35.01
N SER A 679 26.43 55.37 35.76
CA SER A 679 27.40 54.51 36.44
C SER A 679 26.78 53.49 37.42
N ALA A 680 25.54 53.70 37.85
CA ALA A 680 24.79 52.77 38.69
C ALA A 680 24.15 51.61 37.90
N VAL A 681 23.96 51.77 36.58
CA VAL A 681 23.41 50.74 35.69
C VAL A 681 24.59 50.02 35.01
N VAL A 682 24.88 48.80 35.44
CA VAL A 682 25.97 47.99 34.90
C VAL A 682 25.45 46.89 33.98
N GLY A 683 26.33 46.18 33.28
CA GLY A 683 25.92 45.13 32.35
C GLY A 683 25.06 44.04 33.01
N ALA A 684 25.35 43.69 34.26
CA ALA A 684 24.56 42.74 35.05
C ALA A 684 23.14 43.23 35.40
N SER A 685 22.91 44.56 35.44
CA SER A 685 21.59 45.14 35.70
C SER A 685 20.60 44.87 34.56
N VAL A 686 21.12 44.72 33.34
CA VAL A 686 20.34 44.59 32.10
C VAL A 686 20.75 43.39 31.24
N SER A 687 21.46 42.41 31.82
CA SER A 687 21.88 41.19 31.11
C SER A 687 20.75 40.19 30.87
N GLY A 688 19.54 40.46 31.39
CA GLY A 688 18.31 39.71 31.16
C GLY A 688 17.18 40.65 30.73
N TYR A 689 16.16 40.10 30.09
CA TYR A 689 15.02 40.86 29.56
C TYR A 689 14.29 41.63 30.66
N GLU A 690 14.04 41.00 31.81
CA GLU A 690 13.22 41.55 32.89
C GLU A 690 13.84 42.80 33.50
N GLY A 691 15.17 42.78 33.74
CA GLY A 691 15.90 43.95 34.25
C GLY A 691 15.91 45.10 33.24
N LEU A 692 16.06 44.77 31.95
CA LEU A 692 16.06 45.75 30.87
C LEU A 692 14.67 46.38 30.65
N GLN A 693 13.59 45.58 30.63
CA GLN A 693 12.21 46.08 30.51
C GLN A 693 11.82 46.91 31.74
N ALA A 694 12.24 46.51 32.95
CA ALA A 694 12.00 47.29 34.17
C ALA A 694 12.66 48.67 34.14
N LEU A 695 13.91 48.77 33.63
CA LEU A 695 14.58 50.06 33.43
C LEU A 695 13.80 50.95 32.45
N VAL A 696 13.36 50.37 31.32
CA VAL A 696 12.58 51.09 30.31
C VAL A 696 11.25 51.58 30.87
N ASP A 697 10.51 50.73 31.58
CA ASP A 697 9.22 51.10 32.18
C ASP A 697 9.37 52.11 33.33
N ALA A 698 10.45 52.02 34.11
CA ALA A 698 10.76 53.01 35.14
C ALA A 698 10.97 54.40 34.53
N TYR A 699 11.79 54.52 33.47
CA TYR A 699 11.99 55.83 32.84
C TYR A 699 10.72 56.32 32.13
N LYS A 700 9.99 55.43 31.44
CA LYS A 700 8.71 55.82 30.83
C LYS A 700 7.72 56.36 31.85
N ALA A 701 7.64 55.78 33.05
CA ALA A 701 6.78 56.28 34.12
C ALA A 701 7.18 57.71 34.55
N ILE A 702 8.48 57.98 34.70
CA ILE A 702 8.99 59.31 35.05
C ILE A 702 8.67 60.34 33.95
N LEU A 703 8.89 59.98 32.68
CA LEU A 703 8.56 60.85 31.55
C LEU A 703 7.05 61.10 31.42
N ALA A 704 6.23 60.11 31.77
CA ALA A 704 4.77 60.23 31.74
C ALA A 704 4.22 61.11 32.86
N SER A 705 4.84 61.06 34.05
CA SER A 705 4.53 62.01 35.12
C SER A 705 4.87 63.44 34.72
N ALA A 706 5.98 63.68 34.03
CA ALA A 706 6.39 65.01 33.61
C ALA A 706 5.58 65.57 32.41
N ASP A 707 4.27 65.76 32.56
CA ASP A 707 3.41 66.34 31.52
C ASP A 707 3.25 67.86 31.65
N GLY A 708 3.80 68.45 32.71
CA GLY A 708 3.80 69.89 32.98
C GLY A 708 2.52 70.39 33.65
N VAL A 709 1.64 69.51 34.12
CA VAL A 709 0.44 69.85 34.87
C VAL A 709 0.36 69.05 36.17
N ASP A 710 -0.13 69.68 37.23
CA ASP A 710 -0.35 69.04 38.52
C ASP A 710 -1.64 68.18 38.46
N ASN A 711 -1.51 66.94 37.99
CA ASN A 711 -2.64 66.05 37.74
C ASN A 711 -2.44 64.60 38.23
N VAL A 712 -1.21 64.20 38.55
CA VAL A 712 -0.91 62.88 39.09
C VAL A 712 -1.16 62.92 40.58
N ALA A 713 -2.05 62.05 41.06
CA ALA A 713 -2.23 61.88 42.49
C ALA A 713 -0.91 61.39 43.11
N THR A 714 -0.48 61.98 44.23
CA THR A 714 0.78 61.65 44.90
C THR A 714 1.01 60.14 45.10
N ALA A 715 -0.04 59.36 45.35
CA ALA A 715 0.04 57.91 45.51
C ALA A 715 0.40 57.14 44.22
N ALA A 716 0.31 57.77 43.06
CA ALA A 716 0.66 57.24 41.74
C ALA A 716 2.04 57.71 41.25
N ASN A 717 2.76 58.49 42.06
CA ASN A 717 4.12 58.91 41.75
C ASN A 717 5.06 57.71 41.59
N PRO A 718 6.14 57.83 40.77
CA PRO A 718 7.12 56.77 40.64
C PRO A 718 7.70 56.37 42.01
N ALA A 719 7.73 55.06 42.27
CA ALA A 719 8.22 54.50 43.52
C ALA A 719 9.75 54.65 43.65
N PRO A 720 10.32 54.62 44.89
CA PRO A 720 11.76 54.78 45.11
C PRO A 720 12.63 53.86 44.23
N GLY A 721 12.22 52.60 44.08
CA GLY A 721 12.95 51.62 43.26
C GLY A 721 13.03 51.98 41.76
N GLN A 722 12.05 52.72 41.22
CA GLN A 722 12.05 53.10 39.80
C GLN A 722 13.16 54.12 39.48
N TYR A 723 13.41 55.06 40.38
CA TYR A 723 14.54 55.99 40.26
C TYR A 723 15.88 55.25 40.30
N GLY A 724 16.01 54.25 41.19
CA GLY A 724 17.19 53.41 41.25
C GLY A 724 17.45 52.60 39.97
N LEU A 725 16.40 52.10 39.31
CA LEU A 725 16.52 51.33 38.06
C LEU A 725 17.09 52.15 36.90
N ILE A 726 16.83 53.46 36.84
CA ILE A 726 17.41 54.36 35.83
C ILE A 726 18.76 54.95 36.26
N GLY A 727 19.24 54.57 37.44
CA GLY A 727 20.53 54.99 37.98
C GLY A 727 20.52 56.34 38.72
N VAL A 728 19.35 56.81 39.17
CA VAL A 728 19.25 57.94 40.10
C VAL A 728 19.46 57.44 41.54
N ALA A 729 20.41 58.03 42.25
CA ALA A 729 20.77 57.70 43.62
C ALA A 729 20.04 58.59 44.64
N GLY A 730 19.95 58.12 45.88
CA GLY A 730 19.47 58.91 47.02
C GLY A 730 17.95 58.97 47.23
N VAL A 731 17.16 58.43 46.30
CA VAL A 731 15.69 58.26 46.44
C VAL A 731 15.40 56.92 47.12
N ASP A 732 15.55 56.89 48.43
CA ASP A 732 15.55 55.67 49.26
C ASP A 732 14.32 55.52 50.18
N SER A 733 13.38 56.45 50.10
CA SER A 733 12.24 56.56 51.02
C SER A 733 11.00 57.06 50.30
N ALA A 734 9.83 56.66 50.81
CA ALA A 734 8.53 57.06 50.26
C ALA A 734 8.34 58.59 50.30
N THR A 735 8.84 59.26 51.35
CA THR A 735 8.77 60.71 51.49
C THR A 735 9.58 61.43 50.40
N LYS A 736 10.78 60.94 50.08
CA LYS A 736 11.60 61.47 48.98
C LYS A 736 10.95 61.25 47.62
N SER A 737 10.48 60.05 47.32
CA SER A 737 9.84 59.76 46.04
C SER A 737 8.51 60.49 45.87
N SER A 738 7.79 60.73 46.97
CA SER A 738 6.54 61.50 47.01
C SER A 738 6.78 62.94 46.56
N LEU A 739 7.64 63.69 47.26
CA LEU A 739 7.93 65.08 46.90
C LEU A 739 8.58 65.17 45.52
N LEU A 740 9.51 64.27 45.19
CA LEU A 740 10.14 64.25 43.87
C LEU A 740 9.13 63.99 42.76
N GLY A 741 8.20 63.05 42.97
CA GLY A 741 7.13 62.77 42.00
C GLY A 741 6.20 63.96 41.80
N ASP A 742 5.74 64.62 42.87
CA ASP A 742 4.91 65.82 42.78
C ASP A 742 5.63 66.98 42.06
N VAL A 743 6.94 67.11 42.26
CA VAL A 743 7.75 68.11 41.57
C VAL A 743 7.88 67.76 40.09
N ILE A 744 8.14 66.50 39.77
CA ILE A 744 8.24 66.00 38.39
C ILE A 744 6.91 66.18 37.64
N ASP A 745 5.77 65.93 38.29
CA ASP A 745 4.43 66.09 37.71
C ASP A 745 4.21 67.47 37.08
N ARG A 746 4.75 68.49 37.75
CA ARG A 746 4.61 69.89 37.37
C ARG A 746 5.61 70.33 36.30
N LEU A 747 6.55 69.48 35.92
CA LEU A 747 7.60 69.78 34.96
C LEU A 747 7.28 69.19 33.58
N PRO A 748 7.69 69.86 32.48
CA PRO A 748 7.60 69.23 31.17
C PRO A 748 8.63 68.09 31.04
N ALA A 749 8.32 67.08 30.22
CA ALA A 749 9.19 65.91 30.02
C ALA A 749 10.64 66.26 29.61
N THR A 750 10.83 67.39 28.91
CA THR A 750 12.17 67.90 28.53
C THR A 750 13.01 68.40 29.72
N ALA A 751 12.44 68.50 30.92
CA ALA A 751 13.17 68.85 32.14
C ALA A 751 13.62 67.61 32.93
N VAL A 752 13.26 66.41 32.46
CA VAL A 752 13.59 65.11 33.07
C VAL A 752 14.06 64.09 32.03
N ASP A 753 14.41 64.54 30.81
CA ASP A 753 14.77 63.66 29.69
C ASP A 753 16.22 63.14 29.77
N SER A 754 16.96 63.54 30.80
CA SER A 754 18.26 62.98 31.16
C SER A 754 18.37 62.59 32.65
N VAL A 755 19.10 61.52 32.94
CA VAL A 755 19.36 61.06 34.32
C VAL A 755 19.99 62.16 35.19
N PRO A 756 20.95 62.98 34.71
CA PRO A 756 21.49 64.08 35.49
C PRO A 756 20.45 65.12 35.94
N GLU A 757 19.42 65.39 35.14
CA GLU A 757 18.34 66.32 35.53
C GLU A 757 17.48 65.72 36.63
N VAL A 758 17.08 64.46 36.49
CA VAL A 758 16.31 63.75 37.53
C VAL A 758 17.13 63.62 38.82
N GLN A 759 18.45 63.36 38.72
CA GLN A 759 19.35 63.36 39.87
C GLN A 759 19.43 64.74 40.55
N ALA A 760 19.51 65.84 39.79
CA ALA A 760 19.56 67.18 40.36
C ALA A 760 18.27 67.53 41.12
N LEU A 761 17.11 67.10 40.61
CA LEU A 761 15.83 67.24 41.31
C LEU A 761 15.82 66.38 42.58
N ALA A 762 16.27 65.12 42.51
CA ALA A 762 16.37 64.23 43.66
C ALA A 762 17.28 64.81 44.77
N ASP A 763 18.44 65.38 44.41
CA ASP A 763 19.36 66.03 45.34
C ASP A 763 18.74 67.29 45.98
N THR A 764 17.93 68.02 45.21
CA THR A 764 17.20 69.21 45.66
C THR A 764 16.10 68.84 46.67
N VAL A 765 15.32 67.80 46.36
CA VAL A 765 14.32 67.23 47.27
C VAL A 765 14.99 66.69 48.54
N ALA A 766 16.12 66.00 48.40
CA ALA A 766 16.90 65.53 49.53
C ALA A 766 17.37 66.68 50.43
N ALA A 767 17.74 67.84 49.87
CA ALA A 767 18.11 69.01 50.66
C ALA A 767 16.93 69.56 51.50
N VAL A 768 15.70 69.56 50.96
CA VAL A 768 14.50 69.97 51.70
C VAL A 768 14.21 69.01 52.85
N LEU A 769 14.18 67.71 52.59
CA LEU A 769 13.88 66.70 53.60
C LEU A 769 14.98 66.60 54.67
N ASN A 770 16.26 66.73 54.27
CA ASN A 770 17.37 66.81 55.22
C ASN A 770 17.26 68.04 56.12
N ALA A 771 16.77 69.18 55.60
CA ALA A 771 16.59 70.39 56.40
C ALA A 771 15.48 70.23 57.45
N ALA A 772 14.38 69.53 57.11
CA ALA A 772 13.36 69.15 58.09
C ALA A 772 13.95 68.29 59.22
N ALA A 773 14.86 67.38 58.90
CA ALA A 773 15.60 66.57 59.89
C ALA A 773 16.74 67.32 60.61
N GLY A 774 16.80 68.65 60.55
CA GLY A 774 17.82 69.47 61.20
C GLY A 774 19.18 69.54 60.49
N GLY A 775 19.25 69.09 59.23
CA GLY A 775 20.42 69.10 58.38
C GLY A 775 20.68 70.44 57.67
N THR A 776 21.42 70.40 56.55
CA THR A 776 21.74 71.61 55.77
C THR A 776 20.50 72.13 55.06
N ALA A 777 20.18 73.42 55.25
CA ALA A 777 19.00 74.05 54.67
C ALA A 777 19.08 74.18 53.14
N PRO A 778 17.95 74.06 52.40
CA PRO A 778 17.92 74.23 50.95
C PRO A 778 18.23 75.68 50.55
N THR A 779 18.96 75.86 49.46
CA THR A 779 19.26 77.18 48.89
C THR A 779 18.04 77.78 48.18
N LEU A 780 18.07 79.09 47.92
CA LEU A 780 17.01 79.74 47.13
C LEU A 780 16.89 79.11 45.73
N ALA A 781 18.01 78.81 45.09
CA ALA A 781 18.02 78.18 43.76
C ALA A 781 17.39 76.78 43.81
N GLN A 782 17.64 76.00 44.86
CA GLN A 782 17.02 74.70 45.08
C GLN A 782 15.50 74.80 45.25
N LEU A 783 15.01 75.71 46.10
CA LEU A 783 13.56 75.92 46.26
C LEU A 783 12.89 76.39 44.96
N GLN A 784 13.56 77.26 44.21
CA GLN A 784 13.07 77.72 42.90
C GLN A 784 13.09 76.61 41.85
N ALA A 785 14.09 75.72 41.87
CA ALA A 785 14.17 74.56 40.97
C ALA A 785 13.04 73.55 41.22
N LEU A 786 12.53 73.43 42.45
CA LEU A 786 11.33 72.65 42.76
C LEU A 786 10.03 73.33 42.33
N GLY A 787 10.08 74.57 41.83
CA GLY A 787 8.89 75.35 41.46
C GLY A 787 8.20 76.04 42.64
N VAL A 788 8.83 76.09 43.82
CA VAL A 788 8.24 76.75 45.01
C VAL A 788 8.20 78.27 44.81
N SER A 789 7.00 78.83 44.87
CA SER A 789 6.75 80.27 44.74
C SER A 789 6.81 81.00 46.08
N GLY A 790 7.16 82.28 46.07
CA GLY A 790 7.20 83.14 47.26
C GLY A 790 8.53 83.15 48.02
N ALA A 791 9.43 82.21 47.76
CA ALA A 791 10.79 82.26 48.30
C ALA A 791 11.66 83.31 47.57
N SER A 792 12.41 84.10 48.33
CA SER A 792 13.27 85.17 47.84
C SER A 792 14.45 85.40 48.79
N SER A 793 15.46 86.18 48.37
CA SER A 793 16.62 86.49 49.22
C SER A 793 16.26 87.18 50.53
N SER A 794 15.16 87.95 50.59
CA SER A 794 14.72 88.67 51.78
C SER A 794 14.02 87.78 52.81
N ASN A 795 13.43 86.65 52.40
CA ASN A 795 12.70 85.75 53.28
C ASN A 795 13.31 84.33 53.38
N LEU A 796 14.40 84.04 52.66
CA LEU A 796 15.03 82.72 52.62
C LEU A 796 15.35 82.18 54.02
N ALA A 797 15.92 82.99 54.90
CA ALA A 797 16.27 82.55 56.26
C ALA A 797 15.04 82.13 57.07
N ALA A 798 13.92 82.85 56.92
CA ALA A 798 12.66 82.50 57.58
C ALA A 798 12.02 81.25 56.96
N VAL A 799 12.08 81.11 55.63
CA VAL A 799 11.63 79.90 54.92
C VAL A 799 12.42 78.67 55.35
N GLN A 800 13.75 78.76 55.41
CA GLN A 800 14.62 77.68 55.86
C GLN A 800 14.34 77.29 57.32
N ALA A 801 14.14 78.26 58.21
CA ALA A 801 13.77 78.00 59.59
C ALA A 801 12.39 77.33 59.72
N ALA A 802 11.43 77.71 58.88
CA ALA A 802 10.10 77.10 58.86
C ALA A 802 10.15 75.64 58.38
N ILE A 803 10.94 75.34 57.34
CA ILE A 803 11.18 73.96 56.89
C ILE A 803 11.82 73.13 58.01
N ALA A 804 12.85 73.65 58.68
CA ALA A 804 13.51 72.97 59.80
C ALA A 804 12.63 72.82 61.05
N ALA A 805 11.51 73.54 61.14
CA ALA A 805 10.54 73.43 62.23
C ALA A 805 9.41 72.43 61.92
N THR A 806 9.40 71.82 60.73
CA THR A 806 8.49 70.72 60.40
C THR A 806 8.94 69.41 61.06
N ALA A 807 8.17 68.32 60.89
CA ALA A 807 8.52 67.03 61.48
C ALA A 807 9.81 66.46 60.87
N ASP A 808 10.73 66.00 61.73
CA ASP A 808 12.05 65.45 61.35
C ASP A 808 11.97 64.19 60.45
N ASP A 809 10.81 63.54 60.35
CA ASP A 809 10.56 62.41 59.44
C ASP A 809 10.25 62.84 57.99
N GLY A 810 10.16 64.15 57.76
CA GLY A 810 9.90 64.75 56.46
C GLY A 810 8.43 64.86 56.08
N THR A 811 7.49 64.32 56.90
CA THR A 811 6.04 64.31 56.61
C THR A 811 5.38 65.69 56.57
N GLY A 812 6.10 66.74 56.98
CA GLY A 812 5.62 68.13 56.86
C GLY A 812 6.01 68.82 55.56
N VAL A 813 6.77 68.15 54.70
CA VAL A 813 7.30 68.67 53.42
C VAL A 813 7.43 67.58 52.34
N ASP A 814 6.80 66.42 52.50
CA ASP A 814 6.94 65.27 51.58
C ASP A 814 5.96 65.30 50.40
N THR A 815 5.16 66.36 50.28
CA THR A 815 4.44 66.74 49.06
C THR A 815 4.78 68.16 48.63
N PHE A 816 4.62 68.47 47.33
CA PHE A 816 4.83 69.85 46.86
C PHE A 816 3.86 70.82 47.55
N ALA A 817 2.63 70.39 47.80
CA ALA A 817 1.60 71.18 48.46
C ALA A 817 1.97 71.56 49.89
N GLU A 818 2.49 70.62 50.69
CA GLU A 818 2.95 70.88 52.05
C GLU A 818 4.15 71.82 52.07
N LEU A 819 5.15 71.58 51.21
CA LEU A 819 6.30 72.47 51.08
C LEU A 819 5.88 73.90 50.68
N GLN A 820 4.98 74.03 49.69
CA GLN A 820 4.45 75.33 49.27
C GLN A 820 3.61 76.00 50.37
N ALA A 821 2.90 75.23 51.21
CA ALA A 821 2.15 75.76 52.34
C ALA A 821 3.09 76.32 53.43
N VAL A 822 4.19 75.63 53.73
CA VAL A 822 5.24 76.13 54.64
C VAL A 822 5.79 77.47 54.15
N VAL A 823 6.12 77.57 52.85
CA VAL A 823 6.61 78.84 52.27
C VAL A 823 5.54 79.92 52.28
N SER A 824 4.29 79.59 51.92
CA SER A 824 3.18 80.54 51.89
C SER A 824 2.87 81.10 53.28
N ALA A 825 2.98 80.27 54.33
CA ALA A 825 2.81 80.71 55.71
C ALA A 825 3.87 81.74 56.11
N VAL A 826 5.13 81.55 55.71
CA VAL A 826 6.21 82.53 55.94
C VAL A 826 5.95 83.83 55.17
N VAL A 827 5.51 83.74 53.91
CA VAL A 827 5.18 84.92 53.10
C VAL A 827 4.01 85.71 53.72
N ALA A 828 2.95 85.02 54.15
CA ALA A 828 1.81 85.62 54.83
C ALA A 828 2.24 86.27 56.15
N GLN A 829 3.11 85.61 56.94
CA GLN A 829 3.65 86.16 58.18
C GLN A 829 4.42 87.46 57.98
N ILE A 830 5.30 87.50 56.97
CA ILE A 830 6.07 88.70 56.65
C ILE A 830 5.14 89.81 56.14
N ALA A 831 4.16 89.49 55.30
CA ALA A 831 3.20 90.47 54.77
C ALA A 831 2.28 91.02 55.87
N GLY A 832 1.76 90.16 56.75
CA GLY A 832 0.92 90.52 57.88
C GLY A 832 1.64 91.43 58.86
N LEU A 833 2.87 91.06 59.26
CA LEU A 833 3.71 91.89 60.11
C LEU A 833 4.03 93.23 59.44
N SER A 834 4.41 93.23 58.15
CA SER A 834 4.72 94.45 57.41
C SER A 834 3.51 95.39 57.31
N SER A 835 2.31 94.85 57.11
CA SER A 835 1.05 95.62 57.09
C SER A 835 0.78 96.29 58.45
N ILE A 836 0.96 95.55 59.55
CA ILE A 836 0.77 96.06 60.91
C ILE A 836 1.84 97.12 61.26
N VAL A 837 3.10 96.87 60.88
CA VAL A 837 4.20 97.82 61.04
C VAL A 837 3.93 99.11 60.26
N ALA A 838 3.43 99.00 59.03
CA ALA A 838 3.08 100.15 58.20
C ALA A 838 1.90 100.94 58.80
N TYR A 839 0.86 100.26 59.27
CA TYR A 839 -0.29 100.89 59.94
C TYR A 839 0.12 101.62 61.22
N ALA A 840 0.97 100.99 62.05
CA ALA A 840 1.54 101.63 63.24
C ALA A 840 2.43 102.82 62.88
N GLN A 841 3.30 102.68 61.88
CA GLN A 841 4.19 103.77 61.47
C GLN A 841 3.44 104.99 60.91
N ALA A 842 2.30 104.76 60.26
CA ALA A 842 1.44 105.80 59.71
C ALA A 842 0.41 106.35 60.71
N ASN A 843 0.26 105.73 61.88
CA ASN A 843 -0.82 106.00 62.84
C ASN A 843 -2.22 105.96 62.18
N GLY A 844 -2.43 105.06 61.21
CA GLY A 844 -3.61 105.02 60.36
C GLY A 844 -3.36 104.33 59.00
N GLY A 845 -4.33 104.41 58.08
CA GLY A 845 -4.26 103.75 56.76
C GLY A 845 -5.16 102.52 56.68
N THR A 846 -4.78 101.51 55.88
CA THR A 846 -5.54 100.25 55.76
C THR A 846 -5.51 99.51 57.09
N VAL A 847 -6.68 99.37 57.71
CA VAL A 847 -6.81 98.79 59.05
C VAL A 847 -6.46 97.29 59.02
N PRO A 848 -5.51 96.81 59.85
CA PRO A 848 -5.22 95.39 59.97
C PRO A 848 -6.46 94.60 60.35
N THR A 849 -6.73 93.53 59.60
CA THR A 849 -7.87 92.64 59.88
C THR A 849 -7.44 91.56 60.85
N MET A 850 -8.40 90.80 61.39
CA MET A 850 -8.10 89.60 62.20
C MET A 850 -7.19 88.63 61.44
N GLN A 851 -7.40 88.49 60.12
CA GLN A 851 -6.54 87.67 59.27
C GLN A 851 -5.11 88.23 59.21
N THR A 852 -4.92 89.55 59.18
CA THR A 852 -3.57 90.17 59.19
C THR A 852 -2.76 89.82 60.44
N TYR A 853 -3.41 89.78 61.62
CA TYR A 853 -2.76 89.33 62.85
C TYR A 853 -2.51 87.82 62.85
N LEU A 854 -3.47 87.03 62.35
CA LEU A 854 -3.34 85.58 62.25
C LEU A 854 -2.20 85.20 61.31
N ASP A 855 -2.09 85.85 60.15
CA ASP A 855 -1.00 85.69 59.19
C ASP A 855 0.34 86.02 59.87
N ALA A 856 0.43 87.15 60.59
CA ALA A 856 1.59 87.53 61.40
C ALA A 856 1.87 86.61 62.62
N GLN A 857 1.06 85.55 62.80
CA GLN A 857 1.08 84.62 63.93
C GLN A 857 0.89 85.27 65.31
N ILE A 858 0.15 86.38 65.36
CA ILE A 858 -0.20 87.06 66.60
C ILE A 858 -1.50 86.49 67.16
N THR A 859 -1.40 85.96 68.37
CA THR A 859 -2.51 85.37 69.12
C THR A 859 -3.15 86.38 70.06
N GLY A 860 -4.38 86.10 70.51
CA GLY A 860 -5.10 86.96 71.45
C GLY A 860 -5.91 88.09 70.82
N VAL A 861 -6.05 88.13 69.48
CA VAL A 861 -6.91 89.09 68.75
C VAL A 861 -8.20 88.41 68.26
N GLY A 862 -8.90 87.73 69.18
CA GLY A 862 -9.90 86.70 68.83
C GLY A 862 -11.37 87.15 68.69
N ASN A 863 -11.71 88.41 68.98
CA ASN A 863 -13.06 88.93 68.74
C ASN A 863 -13.03 90.39 68.26
N GLY A 864 -14.11 90.84 67.59
CA GLY A 864 -14.16 92.15 66.91
C GLY A 864 -13.91 93.36 67.82
N SER A 865 -14.20 93.25 69.13
CA SER A 865 -13.93 94.30 70.11
C SER A 865 -12.44 94.37 70.47
N ILE A 866 -11.76 93.23 70.60
CA ILE A 866 -10.31 93.18 70.83
C ILE A 866 -9.56 93.73 69.62
N LEU A 867 -9.94 93.29 68.42
CA LEU A 867 -9.34 93.76 67.17
C LEU A 867 -9.39 95.28 67.05
N ALA A 868 -10.55 95.90 67.31
CA ALA A 868 -10.70 97.35 67.26
C ALA A 868 -9.78 98.06 68.27
N SER A 869 -9.65 97.52 69.49
CA SER A 869 -8.83 98.11 70.55
C SER A 869 -7.33 98.02 70.25
N VAL A 870 -6.88 96.87 69.72
CA VAL A 870 -5.48 96.68 69.30
C VAL A 870 -5.16 97.55 68.08
N ASN A 871 -6.08 97.68 67.12
CA ASN A 871 -5.90 98.61 66.01
C ASN A 871 -5.84 100.07 66.48
N ASP A 872 -6.71 100.49 67.41
CA ASP A 872 -6.66 101.84 67.98
C ASP A 872 -5.31 102.10 68.70
N ALA A 873 -4.81 101.10 69.43
CA ALA A 873 -3.49 101.16 70.05
C ALA A 873 -2.36 101.39 69.05
N LEU A 874 -2.37 100.64 67.94
CA LEU A 874 -1.38 100.78 66.88
C LEU A 874 -1.51 102.13 66.15
N ALA A 875 -2.71 102.70 66.08
CA ALA A 875 -2.94 104.02 65.49
C ALA A 875 -2.54 105.20 66.41
N SER A 876 -2.10 104.93 67.65
CA SER A 876 -1.69 105.96 68.59
C SER A 876 -0.30 106.50 68.25
N ALA A 877 -0.12 107.82 68.36
CA ALA A 877 1.13 108.52 68.03
C ALA A 877 2.40 107.99 68.74
N ASN A 878 2.24 107.27 69.85
CA ASN A 878 3.34 106.68 70.62
C ASN A 878 3.76 105.28 70.13
N VAL A 879 2.99 104.63 69.27
CA VAL A 879 3.28 103.33 68.69
C VAL A 879 3.75 103.55 67.26
N THR A 880 5.05 103.36 67.00
CA THR A 880 5.62 103.52 65.66
C THR A 880 5.90 102.15 65.02
N GLY A 881 6.31 102.11 63.75
CA GLY A 881 6.70 100.86 63.10
C GLY A 881 7.79 100.12 63.86
N THR A 882 8.76 100.83 64.46
CA THR A 882 9.83 100.23 65.29
C THR A 882 9.33 99.63 66.62
N SER A 883 8.16 100.07 67.09
CA SER A 883 7.52 99.53 68.28
C SER A 883 6.94 98.13 68.05
N VAL A 884 6.73 97.73 66.78
CA VAL A 884 6.08 96.47 66.39
C VAL A 884 6.76 95.75 65.22
N ASP A 885 8.01 96.10 64.89
CA ASP A 885 8.81 95.57 63.76
C ASP A 885 9.23 94.09 63.88
N SER A 886 8.79 93.40 64.93
CA SER A 886 9.00 91.97 65.12
C SER A 886 7.79 91.36 65.80
N ILE A 887 7.56 90.08 65.52
CA ILE A 887 6.44 89.31 66.09
C ILE A 887 6.46 89.37 67.62
N ALA A 888 7.63 89.27 68.25
CA ALA A 888 7.75 89.35 69.71
C ALA A 888 7.31 90.71 70.26
N LYS A 889 7.73 91.82 69.63
CA LYS A 889 7.31 93.17 70.05
C LYS A 889 5.81 93.38 69.83
N LEU A 890 5.29 92.93 68.70
CA LEU A 890 3.88 93.02 68.37
C LEU A 890 3.00 92.17 69.30
N GLN A 891 3.39 90.92 69.57
CA GLN A 891 2.69 90.03 70.51
C GLN A 891 2.74 90.59 71.94
N PHE A 892 3.86 91.21 72.33
CA PHE A 892 3.96 91.90 73.61
C PHE A 892 2.98 93.07 73.71
N LEU A 893 2.86 93.91 72.67
CA LEU A 893 1.89 94.99 72.61
C LEU A 893 0.45 94.46 72.74
N VAL A 894 0.11 93.41 71.98
CA VAL A 894 -1.22 92.77 72.04
C VAL A 894 -1.50 92.20 73.43
N ASN A 895 -0.55 91.51 74.04
CA ASN A 895 -0.69 90.97 75.39
C ASN A 895 -0.87 92.06 76.44
N ALA A 896 -0.09 93.15 76.34
CA ALA A 896 -0.20 94.30 77.24
C ALA A 896 -1.59 94.94 77.14
N TYR A 897 -2.11 95.15 75.93
CA TYR A 897 -3.45 95.71 75.73
C TYR A 897 -4.57 94.79 76.20
N ASN A 898 -4.46 93.49 75.96
CA ASN A 898 -5.41 92.51 76.47
C ASN A 898 -5.43 92.48 78.02
N ALA A 899 -4.27 92.58 78.67
CA ALA A 899 -4.19 92.65 80.14
C ALA A 899 -4.79 93.96 80.70
N ILE A 900 -4.53 95.10 80.06
CA ILE A 900 -5.12 96.39 80.44
C ILE A 900 -6.65 96.34 80.33
N ARG A 901 -7.17 95.79 79.23
CA ARG A 901 -8.62 95.69 79.03
C ARG A 901 -9.29 94.73 80.01
N ALA A 902 -8.68 93.58 80.28
CA ALA A 902 -9.15 92.64 81.30
C ALA A 902 -9.14 93.21 82.74
N SER A 903 -8.43 94.33 82.95
CA SER A 903 -8.42 95.07 84.22
C SER A 903 -9.44 96.23 84.24
N ALA A 904 -10.09 96.53 83.11
CA ALA A 904 -11.05 97.62 82.92
C ALA A 904 -12.51 97.13 82.75
N ASP A 905 -12.70 95.87 82.35
CA ASP A 905 -13.93 95.09 82.53
C ASP A 905 -14.04 94.58 83.99
#